data_AF-A0A498KHQ6-F1
#
_entry.id   AF-A0A498KHQ6-F1
#
_cell.length_a   1.000
_cell.length_b   1.000
_cell.length_c   1.000
_cell.angle_alpha   90.00
_cell.angle_beta   90.00
_cell.angle_gamma   90.00
#
_symmetry.space_group_name_H-M   'P 1'
#
loop_
_entity.id
_entity.type
_entity.pdbx_description
1 polymer ?
#
loop_
_entity_poly.entity_id
_entity_poly.type
_entity_poly.pdbx_seq_one_letter_code
_entity_poly.pdbx_strand_id
1 'polypeptide(L)'
;MESKEATFSSHSPSLSPTPTTRWWSEDTVAIVTGANKGIGFAVVKRMAELGVTVILTARDKERGCKAVAALRAQGLHNVTFSCLDVSDPSSIKSFTSWFKKSYAVLDILVNNAAVSFNDINENSVEHAEIVMKTNFYGPKLLTDALLPMFHHSTSSVGRILNVSSRLGSLNKLRNPSTKRVLESETLSENDIEGVVSLFLEDVKSGRWKSQGWPKVWTDYAVSKLALNSYTRVLAKRYEGRGLSVNSFCPGFTQTSMTRCKGDHTADDAASVGARLALLPPEEIPTGKFFLWWRCKPLQSSRAVLATLLHTIKTGLGFVVDAICLVFEVETNSLRVEAEALQQRRRRRTRRRRFKTTRTRMAVVAAAPGGDSLSARAATMRESLQKSQTITDSVVSILGSFDHRLSALETAMRPTQIRTHSIRKAHENIDKTLKAAEVILAQFDLSRQAESKILRGPREDLESYLEAIDQLRRNIRFFSSTKGFRSSDGVISDANGLLAKAISKLEEEFKQLLLSYSKPVEPERLFDCLPTSLRPSSGSPGNQGDYGGKNPSSNNHPEHHNSNLENAVYTPPALIPLRVLPLLHDLAQQMFQAGHHQQLLIIYRDTRSSVLEASLHKLGVEKLSKDDVQKMQWEILEAKIGNWIHYMRIAVKLLFAGERKVCDQMFETFDSLGDQCFAEVTRSSVSVLLSFGEAIANSKRSPEKLFVLLDMYEIMRELHSEIETIFIGKACAEIRESASSLTKRLAQTAKSTFGDFEEAVERDATKTAVTDGTVHPLTSYVINYVKFLFDYQSTLKQLFKEFENGDEGGSQLAAVTMQIMQALQTNLDGKSKQYRDPALTHLFLMNNIHYMVRSVRRSEAKDLLGDDWVQRHRRIVQQHANQYKRNAWGKILQCLSIQGLTSSGGGSSVAADGGSSGVSRAIVKDRFKTFNMQFEEFHQKQSQWTVPDTELRESLRLAVAEVLLPAYRSFIKRYGPLVESGKNPQKYIRYTAEDLERMLGEFFEGRNVNEPRSRFLALSDQIRVLFVLEYFQSIFKYF
;
A
#
# COMPACT_ATOMS: atom_id res chain seq x y z
N MET A 1 0.20 -19.15 -6.93
CA MET A 1 0.94 -19.28 -5.64
C MET A 1 1.05 -17.90 -5.02
N GLU A 2 0.18 -17.58 -4.06
CA GLU A 2 0.16 -16.28 -3.39
C GLU A 2 1.23 -16.20 -2.29
N SER A 3 1.85 -15.03 -2.12
CA SER A 3 2.78 -14.75 -1.02
C SER A 3 2.03 -14.37 0.27
N LYS A 4 1.32 -15.34 0.87
CA LYS A 4 0.73 -15.19 2.20
C LYS A 4 1.80 -15.29 3.29
N GLU A 5 1.54 -14.61 4.40
CA GLU A 5 2.47 -14.46 5.52
C GLU A 5 2.64 -15.76 6.30
N ALA A 6 3.83 -15.95 6.88
CA ALA A 6 4.03 -16.85 8.00
C ALA A 6 4.15 -15.99 9.26
N THR A 7 3.07 -15.88 10.03
CA THR A 7 3.08 -15.20 11.33
C THR A 7 3.81 -16.08 12.34
N PHE A 8 5.09 -15.78 12.59
CA PHE A 8 5.89 -16.50 13.58
C PHE A 8 5.32 -16.31 14.99
N SER A 9 5.33 -17.38 15.79
CA SER A 9 5.00 -17.29 17.21
C SER A 9 6.01 -16.40 17.93
N SER A 10 5.56 -15.65 18.94
CA SER A 10 6.45 -14.76 19.71
C SER A 10 7.18 -15.51 20.83
N HIS A 11 7.92 -16.56 20.49
CA HIS A 11 8.97 -17.10 21.33
C HIS A 11 10.33 -16.58 20.86
N SER A 12 10.95 -15.75 21.70
CA SER A 12 12.28 -15.20 21.48
C SER A 12 13.32 -16.04 22.20
N PRO A 13 14.02 -16.98 21.55
CA PRO A 13 15.34 -17.38 22.01
C PRO A 13 16.27 -16.18 21.88
N SER A 14 16.95 -15.82 22.96
CA SER A 14 18.10 -14.92 22.92
C SER A 14 19.19 -15.48 22.01
N LEU A 15 20.02 -14.60 21.44
CA LEU A 15 21.15 -15.01 20.58
C LEU A 15 22.19 -15.88 21.33
N SER A 16 22.17 -15.84 22.66
CA SER A 16 22.63 -16.91 23.55
C SER A 16 21.42 -17.69 24.11
N PRO A 17 21.10 -18.88 23.60
CA PRO A 17 20.05 -19.71 24.19
C PRO A 17 20.62 -20.51 25.36
N THR A 18 19.84 -20.64 26.43
CA THR A 18 20.01 -21.76 27.37
C THR A 18 19.76 -23.08 26.61
N PRO A 19 20.43 -24.21 26.96
CA PRO A 19 20.45 -25.41 26.09
C PRO A 19 19.13 -26.15 25.85
N THR A 20 18.00 -25.67 26.37
CA THR A 20 16.77 -26.45 26.57
C THR A 20 15.64 -26.22 25.54
N THR A 21 15.86 -25.39 24.51
CA THR A 21 14.78 -25.00 23.55
C THR A 21 15.16 -25.06 22.06
N ARG A 22 16.31 -25.62 21.70
CA ARG A 22 16.66 -25.92 20.29
C ARG A 22 16.17 -27.31 19.90
N TRP A 23 15.67 -27.48 18.68
CA TRP A 23 15.39 -28.81 18.10
C TRP A 23 16.61 -29.42 17.40
N TRP A 24 17.70 -28.66 17.25
CA TRP A 24 18.96 -29.10 16.66
C TRP A 24 20.09 -29.16 17.70
N SER A 25 21.02 -30.09 17.49
CA SER A 25 22.24 -30.30 18.27
C SER A 25 23.49 -30.21 17.38
N GLU A 26 24.67 -30.55 17.92
CA GLU A 26 25.90 -30.70 17.13
C GLU A 26 25.84 -31.93 16.21
N ASP A 27 25.00 -32.92 16.53
CA ASP A 27 24.72 -34.10 15.71
C ASP A 27 23.85 -33.79 14.48
N THR A 28 23.14 -32.65 14.48
CA THR A 28 22.25 -32.26 13.37
C THR A 28 23.08 -31.96 12.12
N VAL A 29 22.80 -32.70 11.03
CA VAL A 29 23.59 -32.66 9.79
C VAL A 29 22.90 -31.80 8.72
N ALA A 30 23.60 -30.78 8.25
CA ALA A 30 23.18 -29.91 7.16
C ALA A 30 24.07 -30.03 5.92
N ILE A 31 23.49 -30.11 4.72
CA ILE A 31 24.19 -30.03 3.43
C ILE A 31 23.84 -28.70 2.77
N VAL A 32 24.85 -27.89 2.39
CA VAL A 32 24.64 -26.61 1.69
C VAL A 32 25.39 -26.63 0.35
N THR A 33 24.65 -26.53 -0.75
CA THR A 33 25.22 -26.69 -2.10
C THR A 33 25.76 -25.40 -2.71
N GLY A 34 26.88 -25.48 -3.42
CA GLY A 34 27.51 -24.31 -4.05
C GLY A 34 28.06 -23.30 -3.03
N ALA A 35 28.49 -23.78 -1.87
CA ALA A 35 28.77 -22.99 -0.68
C ALA A 35 30.23 -22.51 -0.54
N ASN A 36 31.01 -22.51 -1.62
CA ASN A 36 32.38 -21.99 -1.62
C ASN A 36 32.49 -20.45 -1.78
N LYS A 37 31.36 -19.74 -1.91
CA LYS A 37 31.27 -18.27 -1.94
C LYS A 37 29.82 -17.80 -1.78
N GLY A 38 29.64 -16.50 -1.48
CA GLY A 38 28.32 -15.84 -1.49
C GLY A 38 27.34 -16.43 -0.47
N ILE A 39 26.04 -16.42 -0.79
CA ILE A 39 24.95 -16.83 0.11
C ILE A 39 25.21 -18.21 0.72
N GLY A 40 25.58 -19.21 -0.07
CA GLY A 40 25.85 -20.56 0.44
C GLY A 40 26.99 -20.61 1.46
N PHE A 41 28.08 -19.86 1.24
CA PHE A 41 29.19 -19.77 2.20
C PHE A 41 28.74 -19.13 3.52
N ALA A 42 27.98 -18.04 3.43
CA ALA A 42 27.45 -17.37 4.60
C ALA A 42 26.38 -18.20 5.34
N VAL A 43 25.58 -19.02 4.63
CA VAL A 43 24.65 -19.98 5.24
C VAL A 43 25.41 -21.07 6.00
N VAL A 44 26.49 -21.62 5.43
CA VAL A 44 27.36 -22.57 6.14
C VAL A 44 27.92 -21.94 7.41
N LYS A 45 28.51 -20.73 7.29
CA LYS A 45 29.04 -19.96 8.43
C LYS A 45 27.98 -19.80 9.52
N ARG A 46 26.77 -19.33 9.15
CA ARG A 46 25.72 -19.03 10.12
C ARG A 46 25.09 -20.26 10.76
N MET A 47 25.01 -21.40 10.04
CA MET A 47 24.59 -22.68 10.62
C MET A 47 25.64 -23.24 11.58
N ALA A 48 26.92 -23.15 11.22
CA ALA A 48 28.03 -23.60 12.06
C ALA A 48 28.17 -22.76 13.35
N GLU A 49 28.01 -21.43 13.27
CA GLU A 49 27.91 -20.52 14.43
C GLU A 49 26.75 -20.90 15.38
N LEU A 50 25.69 -21.51 14.87
CA LEU A 50 24.53 -21.96 15.64
C LEU A 50 24.66 -23.41 16.15
N GLY A 51 25.82 -24.05 15.93
CA GLY A 51 26.18 -25.39 16.43
C GLY A 51 25.92 -26.55 15.46
N VAL A 52 25.30 -26.31 14.30
CA VAL A 52 24.94 -27.38 13.34
C VAL A 52 26.21 -27.96 12.69
N THR A 53 26.27 -29.29 12.48
CA THR A 53 27.34 -29.90 11.67
C THR A 53 27.05 -29.69 10.18
N VAL A 54 27.91 -28.94 9.48
CA VAL A 54 27.64 -28.50 8.11
C VAL A 54 28.62 -29.10 7.09
N ILE A 55 28.05 -29.72 6.06
CA ILE A 55 28.74 -30.20 4.87
C ILE A 55 28.66 -29.11 3.79
N LEU A 56 29.76 -28.36 3.66
CA LEU A 56 29.98 -27.39 2.59
C LEU A 56 30.26 -28.16 1.30
N THR A 57 29.48 -27.94 0.24
CA THR A 57 29.76 -28.59 -1.07
C THR A 57 29.97 -27.60 -2.21
N ALA A 58 30.84 -27.99 -3.14
CA ALA A 58 31.13 -27.26 -4.37
C ALA A 58 31.77 -28.20 -5.40
N ARG A 59 31.60 -27.89 -6.69
CA ARG A 59 32.22 -28.62 -7.82
C ARG A 59 33.74 -28.47 -7.93
N ASP A 60 34.28 -27.46 -7.25
CA ASP A 60 35.69 -27.10 -7.28
C ASP A 60 36.33 -27.48 -5.95
N LYS A 61 37.17 -28.53 -5.99
CA LYS A 61 37.81 -29.13 -4.83
C LYS A 61 38.72 -28.13 -4.10
N GLU A 62 39.49 -27.33 -4.84
CA GLU A 62 40.46 -26.40 -4.25
C GLU A 62 39.74 -25.24 -3.54
N ARG A 63 38.73 -24.66 -4.19
CA ARG A 63 37.91 -23.58 -3.62
C ARG A 63 37.06 -24.06 -2.44
N GLY A 64 36.58 -25.31 -2.49
CA GLY A 64 35.90 -25.95 -1.37
C GLY A 64 36.78 -26.10 -0.13
N CYS A 65 37.99 -26.64 -0.31
CA CYS A 65 38.99 -26.71 0.76
C CYS A 65 39.38 -25.32 1.31
N LYS A 66 39.59 -24.33 0.43
CA LYS A 66 39.88 -22.94 0.83
C LYS A 66 38.74 -22.31 1.62
N ALA A 67 37.48 -22.58 1.26
CA ALA A 67 36.31 -22.09 2.00
C ALA A 67 36.25 -22.70 3.41
N VAL A 68 36.43 -24.02 3.56
CA VAL A 68 36.44 -24.65 4.90
C VAL A 68 37.65 -24.23 5.74
N ALA A 69 38.81 -24.00 5.13
CA ALA A 69 39.96 -23.42 5.83
C ALA A 69 39.66 -22.02 6.38
N ALA A 70 39.01 -21.16 5.60
CA ALA A 70 38.61 -19.81 6.03
C ALA A 70 37.56 -19.83 7.16
N LEU A 71 36.68 -20.84 7.22
CA LEU A 71 35.72 -21.01 8.31
C LEU A 71 36.38 -21.56 9.58
N ARG A 72 37.29 -22.53 9.45
CA ARG A 72 38.08 -23.06 10.59
C ARG A 72 39.00 -22.01 11.19
N ALA A 73 39.52 -21.06 10.39
CA ALA A 73 40.25 -19.90 10.88
C ALA A 73 39.38 -18.91 11.69
N GLN A 74 38.05 -19.00 11.60
CA GLN A 74 37.08 -18.29 12.45
C GLN A 74 36.58 -19.16 13.64
N GLY A 75 37.24 -20.29 13.92
CA GLY A 75 36.85 -21.22 15.00
C GLY A 75 35.74 -22.22 14.65
N LEU A 76 35.25 -22.22 13.41
CA LEU A 76 34.14 -23.10 12.99
C LEU A 76 34.67 -24.48 12.56
N HIS A 77 34.89 -25.35 13.56
CA HIS A 77 35.43 -26.70 13.37
C HIS A 77 34.40 -27.73 12.87
N ASN A 78 33.12 -27.50 13.17
CA ASN A 78 31.94 -28.28 12.75
C ASN A 78 31.58 -28.16 11.25
N VAL A 79 32.56 -27.83 10.40
CA VAL A 79 32.40 -27.72 8.94
C VAL A 79 33.31 -28.69 8.21
N THR A 80 32.72 -29.50 7.33
CA THR A 80 33.40 -30.49 6.47
C THR A 80 33.18 -30.15 5.00
N PHE A 81 34.20 -30.33 4.16
CA PHE A 81 34.08 -30.18 2.71
C PHE A 81 33.83 -31.53 2.02
N SER A 82 32.95 -31.55 1.02
CA SER A 82 32.90 -32.63 0.04
C SER A 82 32.59 -32.10 -1.37
N CYS A 83 33.18 -32.74 -2.38
CA CYS A 83 33.03 -32.30 -3.77
C CYS A 83 31.67 -32.73 -4.33
N LEU A 84 30.95 -31.79 -4.95
CA LEU A 84 29.66 -32.04 -5.60
C LEU A 84 29.43 -31.02 -6.72
N ASP A 85 29.27 -31.49 -7.95
CA ASP A 85 28.58 -30.74 -8.99
C ASP A 85 27.13 -31.25 -9.10
N VAL A 86 26.17 -30.38 -8.80
CA VAL A 86 24.75 -30.72 -8.87
C VAL A 86 24.25 -30.90 -10.32
N SER A 87 25.03 -30.50 -11.33
CA SER A 87 24.68 -30.72 -12.74
C SER A 87 25.17 -32.07 -13.31
N ASP A 88 25.93 -32.85 -12.54
CA ASP A 88 26.43 -34.19 -12.92
C ASP A 88 25.82 -35.30 -12.04
N PRO A 89 24.97 -36.20 -12.60
CA PRO A 89 24.45 -37.36 -11.89
C PRO A 89 25.53 -38.30 -11.33
N SER A 90 26.72 -38.36 -11.93
CA SER A 90 27.83 -39.20 -11.45
C SER A 90 28.48 -38.61 -10.19
N SER A 91 28.63 -37.28 -10.14
CA SER A 91 29.03 -36.53 -8.95
C SER A 91 27.99 -36.67 -7.84
N ILE A 92 26.69 -36.51 -8.14
CA ILE A 92 25.61 -36.74 -7.16
C ILE A 92 25.68 -38.16 -6.58
N LYS A 93 25.74 -39.20 -7.43
CA LYS A 93 25.82 -40.60 -6.98
C LYS A 93 27.07 -40.89 -6.14
N SER A 94 28.20 -40.27 -6.49
CA SER A 94 29.45 -40.40 -5.73
C SER A 94 29.35 -39.71 -4.36
N PHE A 95 28.77 -38.50 -4.33
CA PHE A 95 28.53 -37.74 -3.11
C PHE A 95 27.55 -38.44 -2.16
N THR A 96 26.41 -38.95 -2.64
CA THR A 96 25.47 -39.67 -1.76
C THR A 96 26.04 -41.01 -1.28
N SER A 97 26.83 -41.70 -2.11
CA SER A 97 27.55 -42.93 -1.70
C SER A 97 28.66 -42.67 -0.67
N TRP A 98 29.29 -41.49 -0.70
CA TRP A 98 30.22 -41.03 0.34
C TRP A 98 29.45 -40.62 1.60
N PHE A 99 28.42 -39.79 1.47
CA PHE A 99 27.61 -39.28 2.57
C PHE A 99 27.03 -40.45 3.39
N LYS A 100 26.46 -41.47 2.73
CA LYS A 100 25.93 -42.70 3.38
C LYS A 100 26.98 -43.56 4.10
N LYS A 101 28.27 -43.35 3.85
CA LYS A 101 29.37 -44.02 4.59
C LYS A 101 29.91 -43.17 5.74
N SER A 102 29.71 -41.86 5.69
CA SER A 102 30.26 -40.91 6.67
C SER A 102 29.23 -40.37 7.66
N TYR A 103 27.94 -40.40 7.31
CA TYR A 103 26.81 -39.89 8.09
C TYR A 103 25.62 -40.85 7.93
N ALA A 104 24.96 -41.18 9.03
CA ALA A 104 23.83 -42.12 9.02
C ALA A 104 22.52 -41.48 8.50
N VAL A 105 22.32 -40.18 8.77
CA VAL A 105 21.06 -39.45 8.52
C VAL A 105 21.35 -38.01 8.08
N LEU A 106 20.37 -37.38 7.45
CA LEU A 106 20.34 -35.98 7.04
C LEU A 106 19.15 -35.25 7.66
N ASP A 107 19.38 -34.06 8.22
CA ASP A 107 18.33 -33.22 8.78
C ASP A 107 17.97 -32.06 7.87
N ILE A 108 18.96 -31.43 7.23
CA ILE A 108 18.78 -30.18 6.49
C ILE A 108 19.49 -30.23 5.12
N LEU A 109 18.75 -30.01 4.04
CA LEU A 109 19.29 -29.76 2.70
C LEU A 109 18.99 -28.32 2.25
N VAL A 110 20.04 -27.53 2.05
CA VAL A 110 19.94 -26.19 1.45
C VAL A 110 20.42 -26.24 0.01
N ASN A 111 19.46 -26.26 -0.92
CA ASN A 111 19.70 -26.22 -2.36
C ASN A 111 19.99 -24.76 -2.78
N ASN A 112 21.24 -24.33 -2.55
CA ASN A 112 21.74 -22.99 -2.87
C ASN A 112 22.47 -22.90 -4.22
N ALA A 113 23.02 -24.02 -4.75
CA ALA A 113 23.78 -24.02 -5.99
C ALA A 113 22.95 -23.44 -7.17
N ALA A 114 23.48 -22.39 -7.80
CA ALA A 114 22.85 -21.75 -8.94
C ALA A 114 23.86 -21.03 -9.84
N VAL A 115 23.49 -20.84 -11.11
CA VAL A 115 24.17 -20.01 -12.10
C VAL A 115 23.18 -19.07 -12.80
N SER A 116 23.68 -17.92 -13.24
CA SER A 116 23.09 -17.06 -14.27
C SER A 116 24.23 -16.61 -15.17
N PHE A 117 23.99 -16.53 -16.46
CA PHE A 117 24.95 -16.03 -17.46
C PHE A 117 24.51 -14.68 -18.05
N ASN A 118 23.32 -14.19 -17.68
CA ASN A 118 22.84 -12.86 -18.05
C ASN A 118 23.58 -11.81 -17.23
N ASP A 119 24.12 -10.80 -17.91
CA ASP A 119 24.49 -9.54 -17.26
C ASP A 119 23.24 -8.81 -16.73
N ILE A 120 23.47 -7.90 -15.76
CA ILE A 120 22.38 -7.26 -14.99
C ILE A 120 21.36 -6.56 -15.91
N ASN A 121 21.83 -5.98 -17.02
CA ASN A 121 21.01 -5.26 -18.01
C ASN A 121 20.67 -6.11 -19.25
N GLU A 122 20.96 -7.41 -19.25
CA GLU A 122 20.79 -8.31 -20.40
C GLU A 122 19.69 -9.34 -20.18
N ASN A 123 19.23 -9.94 -21.28
CA ASN A 123 18.22 -10.99 -21.26
C ASN A 123 18.47 -11.99 -22.41
N SER A 124 19.50 -12.82 -22.22
CA SER A 124 19.83 -13.95 -23.08
C SER A 124 19.11 -15.23 -22.61
N VAL A 125 19.19 -16.25 -23.45
CA VAL A 125 18.77 -17.64 -23.19
C VAL A 125 19.77 -18.64 -23.80
N GLU A 126 20.91 -18.16 -24.30
CA GLU A 126 21.97 -18.97 -24.93
C GLU A 126 22.44 -20.12 -24.02
N HIS A 127 22.52 -19.85 -22.72
CA HIS A 127 22.98 -20.80 -21.71
C HIS A 127 21.83 -21.57 -21.03
N ALA A 128 20.59 -21.49 -21.57
CA ALA A 128 19.39 -21.99 -20.91
C ALA A 128 19.47 -23.45 -20.47
N GLU A 129 20.05 -24.35 -21.27
CA GLU A 129 20.22 -25.75 -20.86
C GLU A 129 21.11 -25.89 -19.61
N ILE A 130 22.20 -25.13 -19.51
CA ILE A 130 23.13 -25.17 -18.39
C ILE A 130 22.46 -24.59 -17.14
N VAL A 131 21.67 -23.52 -17.31
CA VAL A 131 20.86 -22.90 -16.26
C VAL A 131 19.79 -23.87 -15.75
N MET A 132 19.08 -24.61 -16.61
CA MET A 132 18.11 -25.64 -16.18
C MET A 132 18.80 -26.82 -15.49
N LYS A 133 19.91 -27.33 -16.06
CA LYS A 133 20.71 -28.43 -15.49
C LYS A 133 21.17 -28.09 -14.07
N THR A 134 21.67 -26.88 -13.84
CA THR A 134 22.19 -26.47 -12.52
C THR A 134 21.10 -26.03 -11.54
N ASN A 135 20.14 -25.20 -11.97
CA ASN A 135 19.24 -24.49 -11.05
C ASN A 135 17.93 -25.23 -10.74
N PHE A 136 17.56 -26.23 -11.55
CA PHE A 136 16.32 -27.00 -11.42
C PHE A 136 16.60 -28.49 -11.31
N TYR A 137 17.20 -29.10 -12.35
CA TYR A 137 17.47 -30.54 -12.37
C TYR A 137 18.46 -30.95 -11.28
N GLY A 138 19.48 -30.14 -10.98
CA GLY A 138 20.43 -30.42 -9.92
C GLY A 138 19.81 -30.52 -8.52
N PRO A 139 19.07 -29.49 -8.04
CA PRO A 139 18.26 -29.59 -6.83
C PRO A 139 17.32 -30.79 -6.82
N LYS A 140 16.65 -31.11 -7.94
CA LYS A 140 15.77 -32.27 -8.08
C LYS A 140 16.52 -33.58 -7.86
N LEU A 141 17.49 -33.89 -8.73
CA LEU A 141 18.26 -35.14 -8.70
C LEU A 141 19.04 -35.34 -7.39
N LEU A 142 19.58 -34.27 -6.80
CA LEU A 142 20.25 -34.35 -5.50
C LEU A 142 19.26 -34.64 -4.37
N THR A 143 18.09 -33.98 -4.39
CA THR A 143 17.03 -34.21 -3.39
C THR A 143 16.52 -35.65 -3.52
N ASP A 144 16.17 -36.10 -4.72
CA ASP A 144 15.70 -37.45 -5.00
C ASP A 144 16.72 -38.54 -4.54
N ALA A 145 18.02 -38.27 -4.67
CA ALA A 145 19.10 -39.16 -4.22
C ALA A 145 19.39 -39.10 -2.70
N LEU A 146 19.02 -38.02 -2.01
CA LEU A 146 19.18 -37.84 -0.55
C LEU A 146 17.91 -38.14 0.25
N LEU A 147 16.72 -38.14 -0.38
CA LEU A 147 15.44 -38.41 0.27
C LEU A 147 15.45 -39.69 1.12
N PRO A 148 16.01 -40.84 0.68
CA PRO A 148 16.09 -42.07 1.49
C PRO A 148 16.98 -41.97 2.75
N MET A 149 17.62 -40.82 2.98
CA MET A 149 18.55 -40.57 4.10
C MET A 149 18.04 -39.52 5.08
N PHE A 150 16.88 -38.91 4.87
CA PHE A 150 16.24 -38.11 5.91
C PHE A 150 15.64 -39.00 7.01
N HIS A 151 15.50 -38.47 8.22
CA HIS A 151 14.64 -39.10 9.23
C HIS A 151 13.21 -39.23 8.70
N HIS A 152 12.64 -40.45 8.78
CA HIS A 152 11.26 -40.77 8.37
C HIS A 152 10.31 -40.97 9.57
N SER A 153 10.73 -40.64 10.80
CA SER A 153 9.89 -40.75 11.99
C SER A 153 9.04 -39.49 12.16
N THR A 154 7.80 -39.64 12.63
CA THR A 154 6.87 -38.53 12.88
C THR A 154 7.31 -37.58 14.00
N SER A 155 8.29 -37.98 14.82
CA SER A 155 8.84 -37.18 15.93
C SER A 155 10.07 -36.34 15.57
N SER A 156 10.55 -36.42 14.33
CA SER A 156 11.82 -35.83 13.86
C SER A 156 11.60 -35.14 12.52
N VAL A 157 11.99 -33.88 12.34
CA VAL A 157 11.50 -33.08 11.20
C VAL A 157 12.62 -32.59 10.28
N GLY A 158 12.76 -33.27 9.15
CA GLY A 158 13.68 -32.94 8.07
C GLY A 158 13.29 -31.66 7.32
N ARG A 159 14.30 -30.98 6.76
CA ARG A 159 14.19 -29.69 6.09
C ARG A 159 14.78 -29.72 4.68
N ILE A 160 14.05 -29.23 3.70
CA ILE A 160 14.58 -28.89 2.37
C ILE A 160 14.28 -27.41 2.09
N LEU A 161 15.33 -26.61 1.91
CA LEU A 161 15.25 -25.18 1.60
C LEU A 161 15.85 -24.87 0.23
N ASN A 162 14.99 -24.57 -0.73
CA ASN A 162 15.36 -24.26 -2.11
C ASN A 162 15.61 -22.75 -2.28
N VAL A 163 16.86 -22.35 -2.54
CA VAL A 163 17.18 -20.93 -2.77
C VAL A 163 16.73 -20.55 -4.19
N SER A 164 15.78 -19.62 -4.25
CA SER A 164 14.99 -19.30 -5.43
C SER A 164 14.96 -17.79 -5.69
N SER A 165 14.04 -17.30 -6.52
CA SER A 165 13.93 -15.87 -6.85
C SER A 165 12.49 -15.44 -7.12
N ARG A 166 12.19 -14.17 -6.80
CA ARG A 166 10.97 -13.42 -7.16
C ARG A 166 10.70 -13.41 -8.68
N LEU A 167 11.74 -13.59 -9.50
CA LEU A 167 11.63 -13.73 -10.96
C LEU A 167 10.97 -15.06 -11.38
N GLY A 168 11.13 -16.12 -10.58
CA GLY A 168 10.47 -17.42 -10.75
C GLY A 168 9.03 -17.47 -10.20
N SER A 169 8.34 -16.33 -10.13
CA SER A 169 6.95 -16.26 -9.69
C SER A 169 5.98 -16.52 -10.85
N LEU A 170 4.90 -17.26 -10.60
CA LEU A 170 3.86 -17.57 -11.59
C LEU A 170 3.22 -16.33 -12.25
N ASN A 171 3.21 -15.18 -11.57
CA ASN A 171 2.73 -13.92 -12.15
C ASN A 171 3.68 -13.28 -13.18
N LYS A 172 4.89 -13.80 -13.36
CA LYS A 172 5.83 -13.37 -14.42
C LYS A 172 5.67 -14.18 -15.70
N LEU A 173 5.00 -15.33 -15.66
CA LEU A 173 4.61 -16.12 -16.83
C LEU A 173 3.31 -15.56 -17.42
N ARG A 174 3.36 -15.09 -18.67
CA ARG A 174 2.20 -14.54 -19.39
C ARG A 174 1.48 -15.56 -20.28
N ASN A 175 2.09 -16.73 -20.53
CA ASN A 175 1.48 -17.79 -21.33
C ASN A 175 0.32 -18.46 -20.55
N PRO A 176 -0.94 -18.40 -21.04
CA PRO A 176 -2.09 -18.86 -20.27
C PRO A 176 -2.24 -20.38 -20.18
N SER A 177 -1.75 -21.16 -21.16
CA SER A 177 -1.82 -22.63 -21.08
C SER A 177 -0.74 -23.18 -20.15
N THR A 178 0.52 -22.77 -20.35
CA THR A 178 1.65 -23.10 -19.47
C THR A 178 1.38 -22.69 -18.02
N LYS A 179 0.75 -21.53 -17.80
CA LYS A 179 0.37 -21.07 -16.46
C LYS A 179 -0.70 -21.95 -15.82
N ARG A 180 -1.77 -22.35 -16.54
CA ARG A 180 -2.79 -23.27 -16.01
C ARG A 180 -2.20 -24.62 -15.59
N VAL A 181 -1.29 -25.19 -16.39
CA VAL A 181 -0.58 -26.43 -16.05
C VAL A 181 0.12 -26.27 -14.71
N LEU A 182 0.97 -25.24 -14.55
CA LEU A 182 1.69 -25.00 -13.31
C LEU A 182 0.79 -24.57 -12.13
N GLU A 183 -0.40 -24.03 -12.36
CA GLU A 183 -1.33 -23.65 -11.28
C GLU A 183 -2.17 -24.82 -10.75
N SER A 184 -2.26 -25.94 -11.49
CA SER A 184 -3.01 -27.14 -11.09
C SER A 184 -2.69 -27.65 -9.67
N GLU A 185 -3.72 -28.20 -9.02
CA GLU A 185 -3.58 -28.92 -7.74
C GLU A 185 -3.05 -30.35 -7.91
N THR A 186 -3.17 -30.92 -9.11
CA THR A 186 -2.69 -32.28 -9.48
C THR A 186 -1.32 -32.26 -10.16
N LEU A 187 -0.64 -31.10 -10.16
CA LEU A 187 0.67 -30.90 -10.79
C LEU A 187 1.67 -32.00 -10.41
N SER A 188 2.25 -32.65 -11.42
CA SER A 188 3.30 -33.66 -11.28
C SER A 188 4.69 -33.11 -11.62
N GLU A 189 5.74 -33.90 -11.43
CA GLU A 189 7.07 -33.57 -11.92
C GLU A 189 7.13 -33.57 -13.46
N ASN A 190 6.47 -34.53 -14.10
CA ASN A 190 6.45 -34.68 -15.55
C ASN A 190 5.84 -33.43 -16.23
N ASP A 191 4.84 -32.80 -15.61
CA ASP A 191 4.26 -31.54 -16.08
C ASP A 191 5.28 -30.40 -16.03
N ILE A 192 6.09 -30.33 -14.95
CA ILE A 192 7.13 -29.29 -14.78
C ILE A 192 8.28 -29.53 -15.77
N GLU A 193 8.70 -30.78 -15.95
CA GLU A 193 9.72 -31.17 -16.92
C GLU A 193 9.24 -30.96 -18.37
N GLY A 194 7.96 -31.17 -18.66
CA GLY A 194 7.32 -30.81 -19.92
C GLY A 194 7.29 -29.30 -20.17
N VAL A 195 6.99 -28.49 -19.15
CA VAL A 195 7.07 -27.02 -19.22
C VAL A 195 8.51 -26.53 -19.43
N VAL A 196 9.50 -27.16 -18.79
CA VAL A 196 10.93 -26.84 -19.01
C VAL A 196 11.38 -27.27 -20.41
N SER A 197 10.90 -28.40 -20.91
CA SER A 197 11.22 -28.89 -22.26
C SER A 197 10.64 -27.97 -23.34
N LEU A 198 9.36 -27.58 -23.20
CA LEU A 198 8.71 -26.59 -24.06
C LEU A 198 9.47 -25.25 -24.09
N PHE A 199 9.97 -24.78 -22.94
CA PHE A 199 10.81 -23.58 -22.90
C PHE A 199 12.12 -23.78 -23.69
N LEU A 200 12.81 -24.92 -23.53
CA LEU A 200 14.05 -25.19 -24.26
C LEU A 200 13.82 -25.35 -25.78
N GLU A 201 12.68 -25.88 -26.20
CA GLU A 201 12.24 -25.91 -27.60
C GLU A 201 11.92 -24.51 -28.14
N ASP A 202 11.26 -23.65 -27.35
CA ASP A 202 11.01 -22.25 -27.68
C ASP A 202 12.30 -21.40 -27.73
N VAL A 203 13.32 -21.76 -26.95
CA VAL A 203 14.67 -21.20 -27.04
C VAL A 203 15.33 -21.65 -28.34
N LYS A 204 15.36 -22.96 -28.63
CA LYS A 204 15.98 -23.53 -29.84
C LYS A 204 15.32 -23.06 -31.14
N SER A 205 14.01 -22.84 -31.13
CA SER A 205 13.24 -22.29 -32.26
C SER A 205 13.20 -20.75 -32.29
N GLY A 206 13.82 -20.07 -31.33
CA GLY A 206 13.85 -18.59 -31.23
C GLY A 206 12.52 -17.94 -30.84
N ARG A 207 11.45 -18.71 -30.63
CA ARG A 207 10.07 -18.25 -30.38
C ARG A 207 9.81 -17.78 -28.95
N TRP A 208 10.71 -18.06 -28.00
CA TRP A 208 10.53 -17.76 -26.57
C TRP A 208 10.09 -16.31 -26.25
N LYS A 209 10.43 -15.33 -27.10
CA LYS A 209 10.03 -13.92 -26.94
C LYS A 209 8.53 -13.67 -27.15
N SER A 210 7.87 -14.43 -28.04
CA SER A 210 6.43 -14.31 -28.30
C SER A 210 5.60 -15.27 -27.46
N GLN A 211 6.17 -16.39 -27.02
CA GLN A 211 5.48 -17.46 -26.28
C GLN A 211 5.21 -17.17 -24.79
N GLY A 212 5.24 -15.89 -24.38
CA GLY A 212 4.75 -15.45 -23.07
C GLY A 212 5.64 -15.80 -21.86
N TRP A 213 6.90 -16.21 -22.08
CA TRP A 213 7.86 -16.49 -21.01
C TRP A 213 8.30 -15.21 -20.24
N PRO A 214 8.85 -15.32 -19.02
CA PRO A 214 9.28 -14.17 -18.22
C PRO A 214 10.26 -13.25 -18.95
N LYS A 215 9.99 -11.93 -18.99
CA LYS A 215 10.76 -10.95 -19.78
C LYS A 215 12.13 -10.53 -19.21
N VAL A 216 12.49 -10.95 -17.99
CA VAL A 216 13.72 -10.51 -17.28
C VAL A 216 14.48 -11.72 -16.77
N TRP A 217 15.76 -11.83 -17.15
CA TRP A 217 16.64 -12.99 -17.01
C TRP A 217 15.90 -14.31 -17.31
N THR A 218 15.34 -14.44 -18.52
CA THR A 218 14.29 -15.41 -18.88
C THR A 218 14.64 -16.85 -18.48
N ASP A 219 15.84 -17.33 -18.80
CA ASP A 219 16.28 -18.70 -18.45
C ASP A 219 16.43 -18.90 -16.94
N TYR A 220 17.06 -17.94 -16.23
CA TYR A 220 17.15 -17.94 -14.77
C TYR A 220 15.76 -17.93 -14.12
N ALA A 221 14.86 -17.06 -14.60
CA ALA A 221 13.49 -16.93 -14.14
C ALA A 221 12.68 -18.21 -14.33
N VAL A 222 12.74 -18.84 -15.51
CA VAL A 222 12.07 -20.13 -15.77
C VAL A 222 12.68 -21.24 -14.90
N SER A 223 13.99 -21.25 -14.66
CA SER A 223 14.61 -22.26 -13.80
C SER A 223 14.15 -22.15 -12.34
N LYS A 224 13.96 -20.93 -11.83
CA LYS A 224 13.42 -20.70 -10.48
C LYS A 224 11.90 -20.88 -10.42
N LEU A 225 11.18 -20.68 -11.53
CA LEU A 225 9.76 -21.05 -11.66
C LEU A 225 9.57 -22.57 -11.55
N ALA A 226 10.38 -23.35 -12.27
CA ALA A 226 10.37 -24.81 -12.18
C ALA A 226 10.73 -25.31 -10.76
N LEU A 227 11.75 -24.70 -10.12
CA LEU A 227 12.13 -25.01 -8.74
C LEU A 227 11.02 -24.68 -7.72
N ASN A 228 10.30 -23.57 -7.89
CA ASN A 228 9.16 -23.20 -7.05
C ASN A 228 7.97 -24.16 -7.24
N SER A 229 7.75 -24.65 -8.47
CA SER A 229 6.74 -25.67 -8.76
C SER A 229 7.11 -27.03 -8.16
N TYR A 230 8.36 -27.50 -8.30
CA TYR A 230 8.83 -28.75 -7.69
C TYR A 230 8.75 -28.70 -6.16
N THR A 231 9.03 -27.54 -5.56
CA THR A 231 8.83 -27.30 -4.12
C THR A 231 7.39 -27.58 -3.67
N ARG A 232 6.37 -27.19 -4.46
CA ARG A 232 4.96 -27.53 -4.17
C ARG A 232 4.68 -29.03 -4.31
N VAL A 233 5.16 -29.65 -5.38
CA VAL A 233 4.92 -31.08 -5.65
C VAL A 233 5.56 -31.96 -4.57
N LEU A 234 6.80 -31.64 -4.18
CA LEU A 234 7.52 -32.39 -3.15
C LEU A 234 6.94 -32.15 -1.74
N ALA A 235 6.54 -30.92 -1.42
CA ALA A 235 5.82 -30.62 -0.18
C ALA A 235 4.52 -31.42 -0.05
N LYS A 236 3.73 -31.53 -1.14
CA LYS A 236 2.50 -32.34 -1.16
C LYS A 236 2.77 -33.84 -1.06
N ARG A 237 3.84 -34.34 -1.69
CA ARG A 237 4.26 -35.76 -1.62
C ARG A 237 4.63 -36.20 -0.19
N TYR A 238 5.20 -35.30 0.60
CA TYR A 238 5.69 -35.56 1.96
C TYR A 238 4.85 -34.90 3.06
N GLU A 239 3.64 -34.43 2.73
CA GLU A 239 2.68 -33.90 3.69
C GLU A 239 2.37 -34.97 4.78
N GLY A 240 2.48 -34.58 6.05
CA GLY A 240 2.36 -35.48 7.20
C GLY A 240 3.54 -36.45 7.46
N ARG A 241 4.60 -36.45 6.63
CA ARG A 241 5.73 -37.41 6.71
C ARG A 241 7.00 -36.88 7.40
N GLY A 242 6.88 -35.85 8.24
CA GLY A 242 8.04 -35.28 8.95
C GLY A 242 9.07 -34.55 8.07
N LEU A 243 8.71 -34.13 6.85
CA LEU A 243 9.63 -33.43 5.94
C LEU A 243 8.99 -32.13 5.42
N SER A 244 9.56 -30.98 5.80
CA SER A 244 9.11 -29.66 5.32
C SER A 244 9.95 -29.19 4.15
N VAL A 245 9.32 -28.85 3.02
CA VAL A 245 9.98 -28.43 1.77
C VAL A 245 9.52 -27.02 1.41
N ASN A 246 10.46 -26.08 1.30
CA ASN A 246 10.16 -24.66 1.13
C ASN A 246 11.12 -23.96 0.16
N SER A 247 10.66 -22.89 -0.49
CA SER A 247 11.48 -21.99 -1.31
C SER A 247 11.78 -20.70 -0.55
N PHE A 248 12.99 -20.17 -0.70
CA PHE A 248 13.41 -18.89 -0.14
C PHE A 248 14.02 -18.00 -1.23
N CYS A 249 13.46 -16.81 -1.42
CA CYS A 249 14.03 -15.76 -2.27
C CYS A 249 14.89 -14.82 -1.40
N PRO A 250 16.23 -14.82 -1.57
CA PRO A 250 17.13 -13.98 -0.79
C PRO A 250 17.07 -12.50 -1.18
N GLY A 251 16.41 -12.15 -2.29
CA GLY A 251 16.39 -10.78 -2.82
C GLY A 251 17.55 -10.53 -3.79
N PHE A 252 17.88 -9.26 -4.06
CA PHE A 252 19.01 -8.90 -4.92
C PHE A 252 20.28 -8.76 -4.04
N THR A 253 20.85 -9.90 -3.66
CA THR A 253 21.97 -9.97 -2.70
C THR A 253 23.32 -9.66 -3.36
N GLN A 254 24.22 -8.98 -2.64
CA GLN A 254 25.61 -8.72 -3.06
C GLN A 254 26.40 -10.03 -3.15
N THR A 255 26.69 -10.47 -4.37
CA THR A 255 27.49 -11.66 -4.65
C THR A 255 28.26 -11.50 -5.95
N SER A 256 29.22 -12.40 -6.23
CA SER A 256 29.86 -12.49 -7.54
C SER A 256 28.90 -12.69 -8.72
N MET A 257 27.67 -13.21 -8.51
CA MET A 257 26.68 -13.40 -9.57
C MET A 257 25.99 -12.07 -9.92
N THR A 258 25.78 -11.20 -8.94
CA THR A 258 25.21 -9.86 -9.07
C THR A 258 26.28 -8.77 -9.24
N ARG A 259 27.54 -9.16 -9.54
CA ARG A 259 28.72 -8.27 -9.58
C ARG A 259 28.83 -7.35 -8.35
N CYS A 260 28.44 -7.87 -7.18
CA CYS A 260 28.34 -7.17 -5.89
C CYS A 260 27.40 -5.93 -5.87
N LYS A 261 26.50 -5.76 -6.85
CA LYS A 261 25.58 -4.60 -6.94
C LYS A 261 24.24 -4.77 -6.20
N GLY A 262 24.18 -5.67 -5.22
CA GLY A 262 22.95 -5.97 -4.49
C GLY A 262 22.63 -4.99 -3.34
N ASP A 263 21.38 -5.02 -2.87
CA ASP A 263 20.85 -4.11 -1.84
C ASP A 263 21.34 -4.46 -0.41
N HIS A 264 21.83 -5.69 -0.21
CA HIS A 264 22.21 -6.24 1.10
C HIS A 264 23.26 -7.37 0.95
N THR A 265 23.95 -7.75 2.03
CA THR A 265 25.10 -8.65 1.98
C THR A 265 24.73 -10.14 1.92
N ALA A 266 25.71 -11.01 1.63
CA ALA A 266 25.53 -12.45 1.69
C ALA A 266 25.27 -12.95 3.13
N ASP A 267 25.91 -12.36 4.14
CA ASP A 267 25.70 -12.66 5.57
C ASP A 267 24.30 -12.24 6.04
N ASP A 268 23.76 -11.12 5.53
CA ASP A 268 22.35 -10.76 5.70
C ASP A 268 21.44 -11.88 5.18
N ALA A 269 21.53 -12.18 3.87
CA ALA A 269 20.69 -13.18 3.21
C ALA A 269 20.77 -14.56 3.90
N ALA A 270 21.95 -14.93 4.38
CA ALA A 270 22.19 -16.14 5.14
C ALA A 270 21.55 -16.15 6.53
N SER A 271 21.42 -15.00 7.20
CA SER A 271 20.77 -14.89 8.51
C SER A 271 19.31 -15.35 8.46
N VAL A 272 18.54 -14.92 7.44
CA VAL A 272 17.17 -15.44 7.21
C VAL A 272 17.19 -16.86 6.66
N GLY A 273 18.10 -17.21 5.74
CA GLY A 273 18.20 -18.57 5.19
C GLY A 273 18.43 -19.63 6.28
N ALA A 274 19.39 -19.39 7.16
CA ALA A 274 19.68 -20.24 8.32
C ALA A 274 18.53 -20.21 9.35
N ARG A 275 17.92 -19.05 9.62
CA ARG A 275 16.73 -18.97 10.49
C ARG A 275 15.59 -19.84 9.95
N LEU A 276 15.24 -19.71 8.67
CA LEU A 276 14.17 -20.52 8.04
C LEU A 276 14.47 -22.02 8.11
N ALA A 277 15.71 -22.42 7.88
CA ALA A 277 16.13 -23.81 8.01
C ALA A 277 16.08 -24.34 9.46
N LEU A 278 16.20 -23.46 10.47
CA LEU A 278 16.28 -23.81 11.90
C LEU A 278 15.02 -23.43 12.72
N LEU A 279 13.93 -22.99 12.09
CA LEU A 279 12.66 -22.73 12.77
C LEU A 279 12.11 -23.98 13.48
N PRO A 280 11.41 -23.85 14.62
CA PRO A 280 10.73 -24.96 15.27
C PRO A 280 9.78 -25.71 14.30
N PRO A 281 9.63 -27.04 14.42
CA PRO A 281 8.72 -27.83 13.58
C PRO A 281 7.28 -27.31 13.49
N GLU A 282 6.77 -26.76 14.59
CA GLU A 282 5.42 -26.21 14.71
C GLU A 282 5.25 -24.84 14.04
N GLU A 283 6.35 -24.11 13.81
CA GLU A 283 6.31 -22.71 13.31
C GLU A 283 6.54 -22.58 11.79
N ILE A 284 7.11 -23.59 11.12
CA ILE A 284 7.40 -23.54 9.69
C ILE A 284 6.43 -24.38 8.85
N PRO A 285 5.48 -23.74 8.13
CA PRO A 285 4.62 -24.47 7.19
C PRO A 285 5.41 -25.01 6.00
N THR A 286 4.95 -26.12 5.41
CA THR A 286 5.53 -26.71 4.18
C THR A 286 4.91 -26.11 2.90
N GLY A 287 5.62 -26.23 1.77
CA GLY A 287 5.15 -25.83 0.43
C GLY A 287 5.05 -24.33 0.19
N LYS A 288 5.73 -23.49 0.98
CA LYS A 288 5.67 -22.02 0.92
C LYS A 288 6.86 -21.42 0.17
N PHE A 289 6.69 -20.14 -0.18
CA PHE A 289 7.70 -19.32 -0.86
C PHE A 289 7.95 -18.05 -0.02
N PHE A 290 9.11 -17.99 0.62
CA PHE A 290 9.51 -16.92 1.53
C PHE A 290 10.26 -15.80 0.80
N LEU A 291 10.02 -14.55 1.23
CA LEU A 291 10.70 -13.35 0.73
C LEU A 291 11.58 -12.76 1.84
N TRP A 292 12.87 -12.55 1.54
CA TRP A 292 13.88 -11.90 2.39
C TRP A 292 13.34 -10.88 3.41
N TRP A 293 12.79 -9.76 2.94
CA TRP A 293 12.35 -8.66 3.80
C TRP A 293 11.11 -8.98 4.65
N ARG A 294 10.27 -9.96 4.26
CA ARG A 294 9.09 -10.38 5.01
C ARG A 294 9.41 -11.36 6.16
N CYS A 295 10.68 -11.66 6.41
CA CYS A 295 11.11 -12.66 7.40
C CYS A 295 11.87 -12.07 8.62
N LYS A 296 11.87 -10.74 8.79
CA LYS A 296 12.37 -10.09 10.02
C LYS A 296 11.46 -10.45 11.21
N PRO A 297 12.01 -10.62 12.44
CA PRO A 297 11.21 -10.90 13.63
C PRO A 297 10.51 -9.64 14.15
N LEU A 298 9.25 -9.79 14.57
CA LEU A 298 8.52 -8.82 15.39
C LEU A 298 8.89 -9.02 16.87
N GLN A 299 9.14 -7.95 17.62
CA GLN A 299 9.38 -8.04 19.06
C GLN A 299 8.07 -7.91 19.88
N SER A 300 7.78 -8.97 20.63
CA SER A 300 6.97 -9.05 21.85
C SER A 300 5.97 -7.91 22.17
N SER A 301 4.68 -8.20 22.05
CA SER A 301 3.61 -7.58 22.88
C SER A 301 2.32 -8.41 22.95
N ARG A 302 2.40 -9.73 23.25
CA ARG A 302 1.17 -10.56 23.45
C ARG A 302 1.29 -11.83 24.31
N ALA A 303 2.08 -11.80 25.38
CA ALA A 303 2.26 -12.95 26.29
C ALA A 303 1.40 -12.87 27.59
N VAL A 304 0.08 -12.66 27.47
CA VAL A 304 -0.85 -12.63 28.63
C VAL A 304 -2.16 -13.42 28.41
N LEU A 305 -2.69 -13.50 27.17
CA LEU A 305 -4.00 -14.13 26.92
C LEU A 305 -3.99 -15.66 26.76
N ALA A 306 -2.85 -16.28 26.48
CA ALA A 306 -2.78 -17.72 26.19
C ALA A 306 -3.14 -18.59 27.41
N THR A 307 -2.70 -18.18 28.61
CA THR A 307 -2.88 -18.93 29.86
C THR A 307 -4.31 -18.91 30.41
N LEU A 308 -5.20 -18.07 29.86
CA LEU A 308 -6.59 -17.91 30.32
C LEU A 308 -7.62 -18.75 29.54
N LEU A 309 -7.27 -19.26 28.36
CA LEU A 309 -8.20 -19.99 27.49
C LEU A 309 -8.23 -21.51 27.70
N HIS A 310 -7.24 -22.08 28.40
CA HIS A 310 -7.28 -23.51 28.76
C HIS A 310 -8.18 -23.78 29.98
N THR A 311 -8.26 -22.84 30.92
CA THR A 311 -8.98 -23.00 32.20
C THR A 311 -10.51 -22.90 32.06
N ILE A 312 -11.00 -22.27 31.00
CA ILE A 312 -12.45 -22.09 30.75
C ILE A 312 -13.06 -23.32 30.05
N LYS A 313 -12.25 -24.13 29.35
CA LYS A 313 -12.75 -25.21 28.48
C LYS A 313 -13.08 -26.53 29.20
N THR A 314 -12.94 -26.57 30.53
CA THR A 314 -13.28 -27.72 31.39
C THR A 314 -14.41 -27.41 32.39
N GLY A 315 -14.93 -26.18 32.44
CA GLY A 315 -15.89 -25.73 33.46
C GLY A 315 -17.38 -25.86 33.11
N LEU A 316 -17.74 -26.53 32.00
CA LEU A 316 -19.09 -26.45 31.42
C LEU A 316 -19.64 -27.83 30.97
N GLY A 317 -19.46 -28.85 31.82
CA GLY A 317 -19.88 -30.23 31.52
C GLY A 317 -20.59 -30.98 32.67
N PHE A 318 -21.05 -30.31 33.72
CA PHE A 318 -21.49 -30.96 34.97
C PHE A 318 -22.75 -30.37 35.64
N VAL A 319 -23.70 -29.81 34.88
CA VAL A 319 -25.00 -29.32 35.42
C VAL A 319 -26.18 -29.64 34.47
N VAL A 320 -26.29 -30.89 34.00
CA VAL A 320 -27.41 -31.34 33.15
C VAL A 320 -28.13 -32.57 33.71
N ASP A 321 -27.40 -33.54 34.27
CA ASP A 321 -27.96 -34.83 34.73
C ASP A 321 -28.41 -34.85 36.22
N ALA A 322 -28.83 -33.70 36.78
CA ALA A 322 -29.03 -33.56 38.23
C ALA A 322 -30.47 -33.21 38.71
N ILE A 323 -31.39 -32.82 37.81
CA ILE A 323 -32.77 -32.43 38.19
C ILE A 323 -33.77 -33.03 37.20
N CYS A 324 -33.88 -34.36 37.16
CA CYS A 324 -34.85 -35.05 36.30
C CYS A 324 -35.31 -36.42 36.85
N LEU A 325 -35.63 -36.50 38.16
CA LEU A 325 -36.40 -37.58 38.79
C LEU A 325 -36.76 -37.20 40.25
N VAL A 326 -37.94 -37.63 40.76
CA VAL A 326 -38.48 -37.41 42.12
C VAL A 326 -38.81 -35.95 42.46
N PHE A 327 -40.01 -35.50 42.86
CA PHE A 327 -41.40 -36.02 43.02
C PHE A 327 -42.33 -34.77 42.87
N GLU A 328 -43.59 -34.74 42.42
CA GLU A 328 -44.67 -35.73 42.22
C GLU A 328 -45.61 -35.97 43.44
N VAL A 329 -46.89 -36.28 43.14
CA VAL A 329 -48.03 -36.61 44.06
C VAL A 329 -48.63 -35.47 44.93
N GLU A 330 -49.78 -34.94 44.48
CA GLU A 330 -50.99 -34.52 45.25
C GLU A 330 -50.92 -33.40 46.35
N THR A 331 -52.00 -32.68 46.73
CA THR A 331 -53.42 -32.63 46.27
C THR A 331 -54.07 -31.23 46.43
N ASN A 332 -55.20 -31.05 45.72
CA ASN A 332 -56.30 -30.08 45.89
C ASN A 332 -56.45 -29.29 47.22
N SER A 333 -56.76 -27.99 47.12
CA SER A 333 -58.04 -27.41 47.59
C SER A 333 -58.27 -25.96 47.11
N LEU A 334 -59.50 -25.43 47.31
CA LEU A 334 -59.95 -24.05 47.06
C LEU A 334 -59.85 -23.57 45.59
N ARG A 335 -60.79 -23.96 44.73
CA ARG A 335 -62.08 -23.26 44.46
C ARG A 335 -61.92 -21.88 43.82
N VAL A 336 -62.39 -21.63 42.59
CA VAL A 336 -63.78 -21.75 42.11
C VAL A 336 -64.74 -20.86 42.92
N GLU A 337 -64.54 -19.54 42.83
CA GLU A 337 -65.53 -18.56 43.32
C GLU A 337 -65.60 -17.26 42.47
N ALA A 338 -64.87 -17.19 41.34
CA ALA A 338 -64.74 -15.99 40.51
C ALA A 338 -65.92 -15.71 39.55
N GLU A 339 -66.66 -16.75 39.10
CA GLU A 339 -67.61 -16.61 37.97
C GLU A 339 -69.10 -16.61 38.38
N ALA A 340 -69.43 -16.98 39.62
CA ALA A 340 -70.81 -17.15 40.06
C ALA A 340 -71.52 -15.83 40.46
N LEU A 341 -70.79 -14.72 40.63
CA LEU A 341 -71.32 -13.50 41.26
C LEU A 341 -71.24 -12.24 40.37
N GLN A 342 -72.44 -11.78 40.01
CA GLN A 342 -72.79 -10.48 39.41
C GLN A 342 -73.09 -10.38 37.90
N GLN A 343 -73.31 -11.52 37.23
CA GLN A 343 -74.37 -11.59 36.19
C GLN A 343 -75.75 -11.10 36.74
N ARG A 344 -75.93 -11.09 38.08
CA ARG A 344 -77.02 -10.44 38.80
C ARG A 344 -77.24 -8.95 38.46
N ARG A 345 -76.26 -8.21 37.89
CA ARG A 345 -76.41 -6.78 37.53
C ARG A 345 -77.25 -6.51 36.27
N ARG A 346 -77.68 -7.52 35.49
CA ARG A 346 -78.43 -7.31 34.21
C ARG A 346 -79.89 -7.79 34.18
N ARG A 347 -80.49 -8.26 35.30
CA ARG A 347 -81.89 -8.79 35.31
C ARG A 347 -82.73 -8.34 36.53
N ARG A 348 -83.00 -7.02 36.64
CA ARG A 348 -84.04 -6.32 37.46
C ARG A 348 -83.73 -4.81 37.37
N THR A 349 -84.62 -3.86 37.11
CA THR A 349 -86.02 -3.82 36.61
C THR A 349 -86.18 -2.38 36.07
N ARG A 350 -86.68 -2.03 34.89
CA ARG A 350 -87.76 -2.58 34.03
C ARG A 350 -89.16 -2.62 34.68
N ARG A 351 -89.40 -1.77 35.69
CA ARG A 351 -90.74 -1.42 36.23
C ARG A 351 -90.76 0.03 36.74
N ARG A 352 -91.18 1.00 35.90
CA ARG A 352 -91.71 2.32 36.31
C ARG A 352 -92.40 3.03 35.12
N ARG A 353 -93.65 2.63 34.85
CA ARG A 353 -94.58 3.29 33.92
C ARG A 353 -96.00 2.83 34.28
N PHE A 354 -96.85 3.71 34.86
CA PHE A 354 -98.34 3.80 34.74
C PHE A 354 -99.04 4.55 35.92
N LYS A 355 -99.99 5.42 35.55
CA LYS A 355 -101.29 5.84 36.20
C LYS A 355 -101.37 6.41 37.64
N THR A 356 -101.36 7.74 37.74
CA THR A 356 -102.51 8.69 37.92
C THR A 356 -103.88 8.28 38.55
N THR A 357 -104.56 9.28 39.18
CA THR A 357 -106.05 9.51 39.31
C THR A 357 -106.74 9.09 40.64
N ARG A 358 -107.85 9.67 41.17
CA ARG A 358 -108.37 11.07 41.40
C ARG A 358 -109.62 11.04 42.36
N THR A 359 -110.00 12.19 42.93
CA THR A 359 -110.97 12.55 44.01
C THR A 359 -112.51 12.36 43.79
N ARG A 360 -113.30 12.58 44.88
CA ARG A 360 -114.77 13.00 45.05
C ARG A 360 -115.81 11.91 45.43
N MET A 361 -116.67 12.08 46.48
CA MET A 361 -117.94 12.87 46.69
C MET A 361 -119.20 12.27 45.99
N ALA A 362 -120.47 12.40 46.44
CA ALA A 362 -121.12 12.87 47.70
C ALA A 362 -122.66 12.54 47.74
N VAL A 363 -123.23 12.46 48.95
CA VAL A 363 -124.59 12.85 49.52
C VAL A 363 -125.81 13.13 48.58
N VAL A 364 -127.07 12.87 49.06
CA VAL A 364 -128.31 13.76 49.04
C VAL A 364 -129.70 13.05 48.85
N ALA A 365 -130.67 13.42 49.73
CA ALA A 365 -132.17 13.45 49.60
C ALA A 365 -133.04 12.19 49.28
N ALA A 366 -134.39 12.23 49.32
CA ALA A 366 -135.35 12.71 50.36
C ALA A 366 -136.84 12.46 49.99
N ALA A 367 -137.69 12.08 50.97
CA ALA A 367 -139.16 12.31 51.06
C ALA A 367 -140.08 11.75 49.93
N PRO A 368 -141.44 11.88 50.02
CA PRO A 368 -142.33 12.06 51.18
C PRO A 368 -143.38 10.92 51.36
N GLY A 369 -144.17 10.94 52.44
CA GLY A 369 -145.49 10.28 52.50
C GLY A 369 -145.80 9.38 53.72
N GLY A 370 -146.70 9.83 54.61
CA GLY A 370 -147.50 8.98 55.50
C GLY A 370 -146.82 8.36 56.74
N ASP A 371 -146.62 9.17 57.78
CA ASP A 371 -146.69 8.88 59.24
C ASP A 371 -145.96 7.68 59.88
N SER A 372 -145.31 6.80 59.12
CA SER A 372 -144.26 5.88 59.61
C SER A 372 -142.85 6.52 59.50
N LEU A 373 -142.71 7.57 58.70
CA LEU A 373 -141.41 8.12 58.29
C LEU A 373 -140.70 8.97 59.35
N SER A 374 -141.42 9.56 60.31
CA SER A 374 -140.83 10.45 61.33
C SER A 374 -139.73 9.73 62.16
N ALA A 375 -140.02 8.52 62.65
CA ALA A 375 -139.08 7.72 63.43
C ALA A 375 -137.83 7.28 62.62
N ARG A 376 -138.00 6.97 61.33
CA ARG A 376 -136.90 6.55 60.44
C ARG A 376 -136.02 7.74 60.01
N ALA A 377 -136.60 8.94 59.89
CA ALA A 377 -135.84 10.16 59.61
C ALA A 377 -134.95 10.60 60.79
N ALA A 378 -135.38 10.37 62.04
CA ALA A 378 -134.59 10.65 63.24
C ALA A 378 -133.32 9.78 63.31
N THR A 379 -133.48 8.46 63.19
CA THR A 379 -132.36 7.50 63.19
C THR A 379 -131.41 7.70 62.01
N MET A 380 -131.92 8.10 60.83
CA MET A 380 -131.06 8.46 59.70
C MET A 380 -130.24 9.73 59.96
N ARG A 381 -130.81 10.78 60.59
CA ARG A 381 -130.04 11.98 61.01
C ARG A 381 -128.91 11.62 61.98
N GLU A 382 -129.20 10.80 62.98
CA GLU A 382 -128.23 10.39 64.00
C GLU A 382 -127.06 9.60 63.39
N SER A 383 -127.37 8.68 62.47
CA SER A 383 -126.35 7.92 61.72
C SER A 383 -125.51 8.81 60.80
N LEU A 384 -126.12 9.82 60.18
CA LEU A 384 -125.41 10.78 59.32
C LEU A 384 -124.53 11.73 60.14
N GLN A 385 -124.96 12.15 61.34
CA GLN A 385 -124.09 12.86 62.29
C GLN A 385 -122.90 12.00 62.71
N LYS A 386 -123.11 10.72 63.07
CA LYS A 386 -122.02 9.79 63.40
C LYS A 386 -121.03 9.62 62.24
N SER A 387 -121.52 9.52 61.01
CA SER A 387 -120.69 9.47 59.79
C SER A 387 -119.90 10.78 59.55
N GLN A 388 -120.52 11.94 59.81
CA GLN A 388 -119.85 13.24 59.74
C GLN A 388 -118.74 13.34 60.79
N THR A 389 -119.01 12.99 62.06
CA THR A 389 -118.00 12.96 63.14
C THR A 389 -116.83 12.02 62.83
N ILE A 390 -117.08 10.86 62.21
CA ILE A 390 -116.00 9.96 61.74
C ILE A 390 -115.21 10.61 60.60
N THR A 391 -115.87 11.26 59.65
CA THR A 391 -115.21 11.96 58.53
C THR A 391 -114.33 13.11 59.04
N ASP A 392 -114.84 13.92 59.96
CA ASP A 392 -114.11 15.04 60.56
C ASP A 392 -112.95 14.52 61.44
N SER A 393 -113.11 13.36 62.10
CA SER A 393 -112.03 12.67 62.80
C SER A 393 -110.93 12.17 61.86
N VAL A 394 -111.29 11.62 60.69
CA VAL A 394 -110.31 11.20 59.67
C VAL A 394 -109.60 12.39 59.05
N VAL A 395 -110.29 13.50 58.80
CA VAL A 395 -109.68 14.76 58.35
C VAL A 395 -108.75 15.33 59.43
N SER A 396 -109.13 15.26 60.70
CA SER A 396 -108.28 15.64 61.84
C SER A 396 -107.01 14.77 61.93
N ILE A 397 -107.15 13.44 61.79
CA ILE A 397 -106.01 12.52 61.79
C ILE A 397 -105.08 12.79 60.60
N LEU A 398 -105.61 12.96 59.38
CA LEU A 398 -104.82 13.29 58.20
C LEU A 398 -104.12 14.65 58.32
N GLY A 399 -104.82 15.67 58.83
CA GLY A 399 -104.23 16.96 59.17
C GLY A 399 -103.12 16.84 60.22
N SER A 400 -103.29 15.97 61.22
CA SER A 400 -102.25 15.70 62.22
C SER A 400 -101.02 14.99 61.61
N PHE A 401 -101.21 14.12 60.61
CA PHE A 401 -100.11 13.46 59.90
C PHE A 401 -99.39 14.41 58.96
N ASP A 402 -100.10 15.26 58.22
CA ASP A 402 -99.52 16.26 57.33
C ASP A 402 -98.78 17.34 58.13
N HIS A 403 -99.35 17.79 59.26
CA HIS A 403 -98.68 18.70 60.19
C HIS A 403 -97.45 18.05 60.85
N ARG A 404 -97.50 16.75 61.20
CA ARG A 404 -96.33 16.01 61.70
C ARG A 404 -95.26 15.81 60.62
N LEU A 405 -95.62 15.55 59.37
CA LEU A 405 -94.68 15.43 58.25
C LEU A 405 -94.04 16.77 57.91
N SER A 406 -94.83 17.85 57.86
CA SER A 406 -94.34 19.22 57.65
C SER A 406 -93.46 19.70 58.80
N ALA A 407 -93.81 19.40 60.05
CA ALA A 407 -92.95 19.66 61.21
C ALA A 407 -91.66 18.83 61.19
N LEU A 408 -91.73 17.55 60.82
CA LEU A 408 -90.55 16.68 60.67
C LEU A 408 -89.65 17.17 59.54
N GLU A 409 -90.19 17.53 58.38
CA GLU A 409 -89.40 18.09 57.28
C GLU A 409 -88.78 19.43 57.68
N THR A 410 -89.53 20.30 58.35
CA THR A 410 -89.03 21.60 58.85
C THR A 410 -87.92 21.41 59.91
N ALA A 411 -88.00 20.38 60.75
CA ALA A 411 -86.95 20.02 61.70
C ALA A 411 -85.73 19.33 61.05
N MET A 412 -85.96 18.54 59.99
CA MET A 412 -84.89 17.82 59.27
C MET A 412 -84.19 18.66 58.20
N ARG A 413 -84.85 19.68 57.62
CA ARG A 413 -84.31 20.53 56.54
C ARG A 413 -83.04 21.29 56.98
N PRO A 414 -82.94 21.91 58.19
CA PRO A 414 -81.69 22.45 58.71
C PRO A 414 -80.58 21.40 58.80
N THR A 415 -80.92 20.19 59.27
CA THR A 415 -79.98 19.07 59.40
C THR A 415 -79.50 18.58 58.04
N GLN A 416 -80.38 18.43 57.04
CA GLN A 416 -79.99 18.06 55.67
C GLN A 416 -79.11 19.13 55.00
N ILE A 417 -79.45 20.42 55.16
CA ILE A 417 -78.64 21.53 54.65
C ILE A 417 -77.25 21.51 55.31
N ARG A 418 -77.19 21.30 56.64
CA ARG A 418 -75.93 21.18 57.39
C ARG A 418 -75.13 19.93 57.01
N THR A 419 -75.76 18.78 56.76
CA THR A 419 -75.06 17.58 56.27
C THR A 419 -74.55 17.76 54.84
N HIS A 420 -75.30 18.44 53.97
CA HIS A 420 -74.86 18.72 52.61
C HIS A 420 -73.71 19.75 52.57
N SER A 421 -73.79 20.81 53.38
CA SER A 421 -72.69 21.78 53.49
C SER A 421 -71.44 21.15 54.12
N ILE A 422 -71.58 20.30 55.14
CA ILE A 422 -70.45 19.52 55.70
C ILE A 422 -69.85 18.57 54.66
N ARG A 423 -70.66 17.84 53.87
CA ARG A 423 -70.13 17.00 52.77
C ARG A 423 -69.39 17.82 51.72
N LYS A 424 -69.96 18.94 51.27
CA LYS A 424 -69.33 19.82 50.27
C LYS A 424 -68.06 20.49 50.80
N ALA A 425 -68.04 20.85 52.08
CA ALA A 425 -66.83 21.34 52.76
C ALA A 425 -65.77 20.23 52.86
N HIS A 426 -66.14 19.01 53.25
CA HIS A 426 -65.21 17.88 53.34
C HIS A 426 -64.64 17.48 51.97
N GLU A 427 -65.47 17.43 50.92
CA GLU A 427 -65.01 17.25 49.54
C GLU A 427 -64.06 18.36 49.07
N ASN A 428 -64.33 19.63 49.43
CA ASN A 428 -63.46 20.74 49.08
C ASN A 428 -62.14 20.72 49.86
N ILE A 429 -62.17 20.31 51.13
CA ILE A 429 -60.98 20.08 51.95
C ILE A 429 -60.15 18.96 51.33
N ASP A 430 -60.74 17.79 51.06
CA ASP A 430 -60.07 16.63 50.45
C ASP A 430 -59.43 16.95 49.09
N LYS A 431 -60.13 17.71 48.23
CA LYS A 431 -59.58 18.20 46.94
C LYS A 431 -58.41 19.17 47.15
N THR A 432 -58.50 20.09 48.12
CA THR A 432 -57.42 21.03 48.46
C THR A 432 -56.22 20.31 49.08
N LEU A 433 -56.46 19.30 49.91
CA LEU A 433 -55.42 18.50 50.58
C LEU A 433 -54.61 17.73 49.53
N LYS A 434 -55.29 17.05 48.59
CA LYS A 434 -54.64 16.36 47.45
C LYS A 434 -53.88 17.31 46.52
N ALA A 435 -54.39 18.52 46.30
CA ALA A 435 -53.66 19.55 45.55
C ALA A 435 -52.39 20.02 46.30
N ALA A 436 -52.45 20.15 47.62
CA ALA A 436 -51.30 20.49 48.46
C ALA A 436 -50.27 19.35 48.55
N GLU A 437 -50.70 18.09 48.63
CA GLU A 437 -49.84 16.89 48.60
C GLU A 437 -48.99 16.83 47.32
N VAL A 438 -49.60 17.08 46.15
CA VAL A 438 -48.88 17.12 44.87
C VAL A 438 -47.82 18.23 44.84
N ILE A 439 -48.12 19.39 45.43
CA ILE A 439 -47.16 20.50 45.52
C ILE A 439 -46.01 20.15 46.49
N LEU A 440 -46.32 19.63 47.69
CA LEU A 440 -45.33 19.24 48.69
C LEU A 440 -44.38 18.16 48.16
N ALA A 441 -44.90 17.16 47.45
CA ALA A 441 -44.09 16.15 46.78
C ALA A 441 -43.09 16.79 45.80
N GLN A 442 -43.48 17.85 45.08
CA GLN A 442 -42.59 18.57 44.18
C GLN A 442 -41.50 19.38 44.90
N PHE A 443 -41.75 19.86 46.12
CA PHE A 443 -40.71 20.44 46.99
C PHE A 443 -39.71 19.37 47.47
N ASP A 444 -40.19 18.23 47.97
CA ASP A 444 -39.32 17.14 48.42
C ASP A 444 -38.47 16.56 47.27
N LEU A 445 -39.02 16.46 46.06
CA LEU A 445 -38.29 16.06 44.85
C LEU A 445 -37.18 17.06 44.47
N SER A 446 -37.34 18.35 44.80
CA SER A 446 -36.27 19.35 44.65
C SER A 446 -35.13 19.11 45.64
N ARG A 447 -35.47 18.91 46.94
CA ARG A 447 -34.48 18.66 48.01
C ARG A 447 -33.75 17.33 47.84
N GLN A 448 -34.41 16.32 47.27
CA GLN A 448 -33.78 15.05 46.88
C GLN A 448 -32.76 15.28 45.75
N ALA A 449 -33.13 16.01 44.70
CA ALA A 449 -32.22 16.34 43.59
C ALA A 449 -31.02 17.19 44.03
N GLU A 450 -31.23 18.17 44.92
CA GLU A 450 -30.15 18.96 45.53
C GLU A 450 -29.08 18.07 46.18
N SER A 451 -29.50 17.07 46.96
CA SER A 451 -28.57 16.15 47.64
C SER A 451 -27.71 15.33 46.67
N LYS A 452 -28.25 14.94 45.51
CA LYS A 452 -27.51 14.28 44.41
C LYS A 452 -26.56 15.29 43.73
N ILE A 453 -27.04 16.49 43.43
CA ILE A 453 -26.29 17.56 42.72
C ILE A 453 -25.07 18.06 43.51
N LEU A 454 -25.19 18.14 44.84
CA LEU A 454 -24.11 18.56 45.73
C LEU A 454 -22.96 17.54 45.80
N ARG A 455 -23.24 16.22 45.74
CA ARG A 455 -22.20 15.17 45.67
C ARG A 455 -21.39 15.26 44.38
N GLY A 456 -22.05 15.37 43.23
CA GLY A 456 -21.39 15.47 41.92
C GLY A 456 -21.48 14.20 41.09
N PRO A 457 -21.11 14.27 39.79
CA PRO A 457 -21.33 13.20 38.81
C PRO A 457 -20.40 11.96 38.94
N ARG A 458 -19.40 11.98 39.83
CA ARG A 458 -18.31 10.99 39.87
C ARG A 458 -18.65 9.65 40.49
N GLU A 459 -19.57 9.62 41.44
CA GLU A 459 -19.94 8.39 42.17
C GLU A 459 -21.03 7.61 41.40
N ASP A 460 -22.01 8.32 40.84
CA ASP A 460 -23.16 7.77 40.13
C ASP A 460 -23.67 8.84 39.14
N LEU A 461 -23.24 8.74 37.87
CA LEU A 461 -23.66 9.67 36.83
C LEU A 461 -25.15 9.49 36.47
N GLU A 462 -25.68 8.27 36.52
CA GLU A 462 -27.07 7.98 36.13
C GLU A 462 -28.06 8.67 37.09
N SER A 463 -27.84 8.55 38.40
CA SER A 463 -28.54 9.35 39.41
C SER A 463 -28.33 10.86 39.23
N TYR A 464 -27.14 11.29 38.80
CA TYR A 464 -26.83 12.71 38.64
C TYR A 464 -27.60 13.34 37.48
N LEU A 465 -27.67 12.64 36.34
CA LEU A 465 -28.46 13.06 35.19
C LEU A 465 -29.96 12.98 35.49
N GLU A 466 -30.42 11.94 36.20
CA GLU A 466 -31.80 11.87 36.68
C GLU A 466 -32.15 13.08 37.58
N ALA A 467 -31.25 13.51 38.46
CA ALA A 467 -31.46 14.68 39.33
C ALA A 467 -31.59 15.99 38.54
N ILE A 468 -30.76 16.18 37.51
CA ILE A 468 -30.84 17.33 36.59
C ILE A 468 -32.17 17.34 35.85
N ASP A 469 -32.57 16.18 35.34
CA ASP A 469 -33.82 16.03 34.60
C ASP A 469 -35.04 16.22 35.52
N GLN A 470 -34.94 15.78 36.78
CA GLN A 470 -35.93 16.04 37.81
C GLN A 470 -36.03 17.52 38.19
N LEU A 471 -34.93 18.27 38.26
CA LEU A 471 -34.98 19.74 38.38
C LEU A 471 -35.64 20.39 37.15
N ARG A 472 -35.32 19.95 35.93
CA ARG A 472 -35.97 20.46 34.70
C ARG A 472 -37.47 20.15 34.64
N ARG A 473 -37.94 19.06 35.25
CA ARG A 473 -39.37 18.77 35.45
C ARG A 473 -39.97 19.70 36.51
N ASN A 474 -39.25 19.92 37.61
CA ASN A 474 -39.61 20.80 38.73
C ASN A 474 -39.83 22.26 38.28
N ILE A 475 -38.85 22.82 37.58
CA ILE A 475 -38.89 24.18 37.02
C ILE A 475 -40.08 24.33 36.05
N ARG A 476 -40.29 23.36 35.14
CA ARG A 476 -41.45 23.35 34.23
C ARG A 476 -42.79 23.31 34.98
N PHE A 477 -42.91 22.48 36.02
CA PHE A 477 -44.13 22.39 36.83
C PHE A 477 -44.48 23.75 37.44
N PHE A 478 -43.56 24.37 38.19
CA PHE A 478 -43.82 25.66 38.82
C PHE A 478 -43.97 26.82 37.82
N SER A 479 -43.24 26.81 36.69
CA SER A 479 -43.43 27.80 35.62
C SER A 479 -44.80 27.70 34.92
N SER A 480 -45.36 26.49 34.84
CA SER A 480 -46.72 26.28 34.30
C SER A 480 -47.82 26.62 35.32
N THR A 481 -47.57 26.39 36.61
CA THR A 481 -48.56 26.55 37.70
C THR A 481 -48.53 27.98 38.27
N LYS A 482 -48.88 28.95 37.43
CA LYS A 482 -48.90 30.39 37.80
C LYS A 482 -49.94 30.67 38.90
N GLY A 483 -49.49 30.86 40.14
CA GLY A 483 -50.39 31.22 41.24
C GLY A 483 -49.80 31.32 42.66
N PHE A 484 -48.55 30.94 42.90
CA PHE A 484 -47.97 30.86 44.26
C PHE A 484 -46.87 31.89 44.50
N ARG A 485 -46.96 32.70 45.56
CA ARG A 485 -45.87 33.65 45.91
C ARG A 485 -44.52 32.99 46.22
N SER A 486 -44.52 31.68 46.50
CA SER A 486 -43.32 30.88 46.76
C SER A 486 -42.75 30.19 45.52
N SER A 487 -43.43 30.18 44.37
CA SER A 487 -42.88 29.53 43.16
C SER A 487 -41.59 30.20 42.70
N ASP A 488 -41.53 31.52 42.80
CA ASP A 488 -40.46 32.29 42.14
C ASP A 488 -39.12 32.12 42.86
N GLY A 489 -39.15 31.98 44.19
CA GLY A 489 -37.99 31.58 44.98
C GLY A 489 -37.52 30.16 44.65
N VAL A 490 -38.44 29.19 44.61
CA VAL A 490 -38.13 27.79 44.28
C VAL A 490 -37.59 27.65 42.84
N ILE A 491 -38.13 28.42 41.89
CA ILE A 491 -37.62 28.49 40.51
C ILE A 491 -36.22 29.11 40.49
N SER A 492 -35.97 30.16 41.26
CA SER A 492 -34.63 30.76 41.40
C SER A 492 -33.62 29.77 41.98
N ASP A 493 -33.96 29.09 43.08
CA ASP A 493 -33.09 28.12 43.74
C ASP A 493 -32.85 26.87 42.87
N ALA A 494 -33.89 26.34 42.23
CA ALA A 494 -33.78 25.22 41.30
C ALA A 494 -32.97 25.59 40.05
N ASN A 495 -33.10 26.81 39.51
CA ASN A 495 -32.23 27.30 38.43
C ASN A 495 -30.79 27.47 38.90
N GLY A 496 -30.56 27.96 40.13
CA GLY A 496 -29.22 28.08 40.73
C GLY A 496 -28.55 26.72 40.97
N LEU A 497 -29.30 25.71 41.39
CA LEU A 497 -28.85 24.33 41.50
C LEU A 497 -28.60 23.70 40.12
N LEU A 498 -29.48 23.94 39.15
CA LEU A 498 -29.33 23.46 37.77
C LEU A 498 -28.08 24.06 37.11
N ALA A 499 -27.83 25.37 37.27
CA ALA A 499 -26.61 26.02 36.78
C ALA A 499 -25.35 25.41 37.41
N LYS A 500 -25.32 25.23 38.74
CA LYS A 500 -24.22 24.53 39.44
C LYS A 500 -24.04 23.09 38.94
N ALA A 501 -25.12 22.39 38.60
CA ALA A 501 -25.06 21.04 38.07
C ALA A 501 -24.47 21.01 36.65
N ILE A 502 -24.88 21.94 35.78
CA ILE A 502 -24.33 22.07 34.42
C ILE A 502 -22.84 22.44 34.47
N SER A 503 -22.41 23.37 35.33
CA SER A 503 -20.97 23.68 35.51
C SER A 503 -20.16 22.48 36.03
N LYS A 504 -20.77 21.59 36.82
CA LYS A 504 -20.15 20.31 37.20
C LYS A 504 -20.11 19.30 36.05
N LEU A 505 -21.13 19.26 35.18
CA LEU A 505 -21.10 18.44 33.96
C LEU A 505 -20.01 18.91 32.99
N GLU A 506 -19.84 20.23 32.80
CA GLU A 506 -18.78 20.80 31.96
C GLU A 506 -17.39 20.36 32.41
N GLU A 507 -17.08 20.51 33.70
CA GLU A 507 -15.77 20.11 34.22
C GLU A 507 -15.61 18.59 34.21
N GLU A 508 -16.66 17.80 34.46
CA GLU A 508 -16.54 16.34 34.38
C GLU A 508 -16.38 15.83 32.93
N PHE A 509 -17.11 16.40 31.97
CA PHE A 509 -16.93 16.13 30.54
C PHE A 509 -15.50 16.46 30.11
N LYS A 510 -14.98 17.62 30.52
CA LYS A 510 -13.61 18.06 30.27
C LYS A 510 -12.57 17.11 30.89
N GLN A 511 -12.71 16.76 32.17
CA GLN A 511 -11.80 15.85 32.87
C GLN A 511 -11.83 14.44 32.25
N LEU A 512 -13.03 13.93 31.92
CA LEU A 512 -13.19 12.65 31.25
C LEU A 512 -12.53 12.66 29.86
N LEU A 513 -12.80 13.68 29.04
CA LEU A 513 -12.23 13.83 27.71
C LEU A 513 -10.70 13.97 27.75
N LEU A 514 -10.15 14.75 28.68
CA LEU A 514 -8.70 14.87 28.92
C LEU A 514 -8.07 13.55 29.36
N SER A 515 -8.72 12.79 30.25
CA SER A 515 -8.18 11.54 30.80
C SER A 515 -8.03 10.43 29.75
N TYR A 516 -8.90 10.42 28.73
CA TYR A 516 -8.91 9.43 27.64
C TYR A 516 -8.33 9.93 26.31
N SER A 517 -8.25 11.24 26.07
CA SER A 517 -7.60 11.80 24.86
C SER A 517 -6.09 11.83 25.03
N LYS A 518 -5.42 10.78 24.54
CA LYS A 518 -3.95 10.65 24.58
C LYS A 518 -3.38 10.64 23.17
N PRO A 519 -2.24 11.31 22.90
CA PRO A 519 -1.60 11.28 21.59
C PRO A 519 -1.30 9.84 21.15
N VAL A 520 -1.62 9.51 19.90
CA VAL A 520 -1.45 8.15 19.39
C VAL A 520 0.02 7.90 19.10
N GLU A 521 0.62 6.88 19.72
CA GLU A 521 1.99 6.50 19.42
C GLU A 521 2.11 5.98 17.97
N PRO A 522 3.18 6.32 17.23
CA PRO A 522 3.35 5.92 15.82
C PRO A 522 3.22 4.41 15.60
N GLU A 523 3.73 3.61 16.55
CA GLU A 523 3.61 2.14 16.56
C GLU A 523 2.16 1.65 16.39
N ARG A 524 1.20 2.30 17.05
CA ARG A 524 -0.23 1.97 16.94
C ARG A 524 -0.84 2.40 15.60
N LEU A 525 -0.35 3.49 15.02
CA LEU A 525 -0.74 3.92 13.69
C LEU A 525 -0.20 2.96 12.63
N PHE A 526 1.04 2.50 12.76
CA PHE A 526 1.63 1.48 11.91
C PHE A 526 0.91 0.13 12.06
N ASP A 527 0.45 -0.23 13.26
CA ASP A 527 -0.37 -1.43 13.46
C ASP A 527 -1.75 -1.37 12.76
N CYS A 528 -2.27 -0.16 12.51
CA CYS A 528 -3.50 0.04 11.75
C CYS A 528 -3.30 0.07 10.22
N LEU A 529 -2.05 -0.02 9.74
CA LEU A 529 -1.74 -0.11 8.32
C LEU A 529 -1.71 -1.57 7.80
N PRO A 530 -2.10 -1.80 6.54
CA PRO A 530 -1.82 -3.04 5.80
C PRO A 530 -0.32 -3.38 5.84
N THR A 531 0.03 -4.67 5.91
CA THR A 531 1.43 -5.14 6.08
C THR A 531 2.39 -4.71 4.96
N SER A 532 1.88 -4.25 3.81
CA SER A 532 2.67 -3.69 2.72
C SER A 532 3.16 -2.26 2.95
N LEU A 533 2.59 -1.53 3.91
CA LEU A 533 2.85 -0.09 4.13
C LEU A 533 3.47 0.23 5.50
N ARG A 534 3.69 -0.75 6.37
CA ARG A 534 4.30 -0.53 7.69
C ARG A 534 5.78 -0.16 7.55
N PRO A 535 6.27 0.93 8.16
CA PRO A 535 7.70 1.24 8.17
C PRO A 535 8.44 0.24 9.06
N SER A 536 9.69 -0.08 8.71
CA SER A 536 10.54 -0.91 9.56
C SER A 536 10.99 -0.11 10.78
N SER A 537 10.63 -0.55 11.99
CA SER A 537 11.06 0.09 13.23
C SER A 537 12.58 -0.02 13.43
N GLY A 538 13.19 1.10 13.80
CA GLY A 538 14.59 1.21 14.23
C GLY A 538 14.67 2.25 15.34
N SER A 539 15.20 1.87 16.50
CA SER A 539 15.19 2.70 17.70
C SER A 539 16.17 3.88 17.59
N PRO A 540 15.81 5.07 18.13
CA PRO A 540 16.74 6.19 18.22
C PRO A 540 17.70 6.03 19.40
N GLY A 541 18.95 6.45 19.21
CA GLY A 541 19.86 6.81 20.31
C GLY A 541 21.03 5.85 20.57
N ASN A 542 22.18 6.15 19.95
CA ASN A 542 23.43 6.28 20.70
C ASN A 542 24.39 7.20 19.92
N GLN A 543 25.01 8.18 20.58
CA GLN A 543 26.08 9.02 20.00
C GLN A 543 27.43 8.55 20.53
N GLY A 544 28.43 8.41 19.66
CA GLY A 544 29.71 7.78 20.04
C GLY A 544 30.81 7.80 18.97
N ASP A 545 31.34 8.99 18.72
CA ASP A 545 32.70 9.25 18.19
C ASP A 545 33.05 8.91 16.70
N TYR A 546 34.22 9.40 16.25
CA TYR A 546 34.63 9.57 14.84
C TYR A 546 35.13 8.30 14.11
N GLY A 547 34.90 8.24 12.77
CA GLY A 547 35.50 7.20 11.90
C GLY A 547 35.02 7.19 10.43
N GLY A 548 35.17 8.30 9.71
CA GLY A 548 34.41 8.56 8.48
C GLY A 548 34.68 7.70 7.22
N LYS A 549 33.61 7.49 6.44
CA LYS A 549 33.59 7.33 4.96
C LYS A 549 32.19 7.64 4.42
N ASN A 550 32.10 8.23 3.23
CA ASN A 550 30.85 8.79 2.70
C ASN A 550 29.86 7.70 2.24
N PRO A 551 28.58 7.74 2.64
CA PRO A 551 27.51 7.01 1.99
C PRO A 551 26.94 7.82 0.81
N SER A 552 26.52 7.15 -0.26
CA SER A 552 25.85 7.79 -1.40
C SER A 552 24.81 6.87 -2.07
N SER A 553 23.80 7.51 -2.65
CA SER A 553 22.80 6.97 -3.60
C SER A 553 21.67 6.04 -3.09
N ASN A 554 20.46 6.54 -3.31
CA ASN A 554 19.31 5.87 -3.96
C ASN A 554 18.61 4.69 -3.27
N ASN A 555 17.37 4.94 -2.83
CA ASN A 555 16.28 3.95 -2.76
C ASN A 555 14.94 4.62 -3.11
N HIS A 556 14.63 4.74 -4.42
CA HIS A 556 13.26 5.07 -4.84
C HIS A 556 12.31 3.88 -4.55
N PRO A 557 11.06 4.12 -4.12
CA PRO A 557 10.10 3.05 -3.85
C PRO A 557 9.60 2.36 -5.13
N GLU A 558 9.47 1.02 -5.13
CA GLU A 558 8.91 0.27 -6.28
C GLU A 558 7.43 0.63 -6.51
N HIS A 559 7.10 1.17 -7.70
CA HIS A 559 5.74 1.48 -8.15
C HIS A 559 4.78 0.28 -8.03
N HIS A 560 3.58 0.49 -7.45
CA HIS A 560 2.59 -0.56 -7.14
C HIS A 560 1.14 -0.23 -7.57
N ASN A 561 0.98 0.52 -8.65
CA ASN A 561 -0.32 0.76 -9.29
C ASN A 561 -0.88 -0.52 -9.95
N SER A 562 -1.71 -1.28 -9.22
CA SER A 562 -2.72 -2.24 -9.74
C SER A 562 -3.50 -3.03 -8.67
N ASN A 563 -3.04 -3.06 -7.41
CA ASN A 563 -3.61 -3.94 -6.36
C ASN A 563 -4.12 -3.22 -5.09
N LEU A 564 -4.23 -1.88 -5.09
CA LEU A 564 -4.49 -1.11 -3.86
C LEU A 564 -5.97 -1.02 -3.43
N GLU A 565 -6.93 -1.34 -4.32
CA GLU A 565 -8.38 -1.14 -4.08
C GLU A 565 -8.98 -1.99 -2.95
N ASN A 566 -8.25 -2.98 -2.42
CA ASN A 566 -8.68 -3.83 -1.30
C ASN A 566 -7.74 -3.76 -0.08
N ALA A 567 -6.98 -2.67 0.06
CA ALA A 567 -6.18 -2.40 1.24
C ALA A 567 -7.08 -1.94 2.41
N VAL A 568 -7.52 -2.86 3.27
CA VAL A 568 -8.39 -2.53 4.41
C VAL A 568 -7.60 -1.80 5.50
N TYR A 569 -7.82 -0.49 5.63
CA TYR A 569 -7.35 0.30 6.77
C TYR A 569 -8.35 0.21 7.92
N THR A 570 -7.88 -0.01 9.15
CA THR A 570 -8.73 -0.04 10.35
C THR A 570 -8.42 1.18 11.22
N PRO A 571 -9.22 2.26 11.18
CA PRO A 571 -8.96 3.46 11.98
C PRO A 571 -8.83 3.12 13.48
N PRO A 572 -7.80 3.66 14.17
CA PRO A 572 -7.56 3.38 15.58
C PRO A 572 -8.71 3.89 16.46
N ALA A 573 -8.98 3.17 17.55
CA ALA A 573 -9.89 3.63 18.60
C ALA A 573 -9.21 4.76 19.41
N LEU A 574 -9.40 6.02 18.96
CA LEU A 574 -8.80 7.21 19.59
C LEU A 574 -9.35 7.52 20.98
N ILE A 575 -10.54 7.00 21.30
CA ILE A 575 -11.16 6.97 22.63
C ILE A 575 -11.74 5.55 22.81
N PRO A 576 -11.68 4.93 24.01
CA PRO A 576 -12.25 3.61 24.22
C PRO A 576 -13.78 3.61 24.04
N LEU A 577 -14.32 2.65 23.27
CA LEU A 577 -15.75 2.53 22.96
C LEU A 577 -16.69 2.49 24.19
N ARG A 578 -16.18 2.12 25.37
CA ARG A 578 -16.95 2.12 26.63
C ARG A 578 -17.17 3.52 27.22
N VAL A 579 -16.40 4.51 26.79
CA VAL A 579 -16.44 5.89 27.31
C VAL A 579 -17.25 6.82 26.39
N LEU A 580 -17.38 6.47 25.11
CA LEU A 580 -18.09 7.30 24.13
C LEU A 580 -19.58 7.50 24.44
N PRO A 581 -20.37 6.50 24.89
CA PRO A 581 -21.74 6.75 25.36
C PRO A 581 -21.79 7.74 26.53
N LEU A 582 -20.89 7.58 27.51
CA LEU A 582 -20.80 8.47 28.67
C LEU A 582 -20.48 9.93 28.27
N LEU A 583 -19.60 10.11 27.28
CA LEU A 583 -19.29 11.41 26.70
C LEU A 583 -20.46 11.97 25.86
N HIS A 584 -21.21 11.13 25.15
CA HIS A 584 -22.42 11.52 24.41
C HIS A 584 -23.52 12.02 25.36
N ASP A 585 -23.81 11.27 26.43
CA ASP A 585 -24.83 11.63 27.42
C ASP A 585 -24.51 12.98 28.09
N LEU A 586 -23.25 13.19 28.48
CA LEU A 586 -22.76 14.46 29.01
C LEU A 586 -22.89 15.60 27.98
N ALA A 587 -22.46 15.38 26.74
CA ALA A 587 -22.56 16.35 25.66
C ALA A 587 -24.02 16.72 25.33
N GLN A 588 -24.92 15.74 25.30
CA GLN A 588 -26.34 15.94 25.07
C GLN A 588 -26.97 16.75 26.21
N GLN A 589 -26.59 16.49 27.45
CA GLN A 589 -27.10 17.23 28.61
C GLN A 589 -26.61 18.68 28.66
N MET A 590 -25.37 18.94 28.24
CA MET A 590 -24.84 20.29 28.01
C MET A 590 -25.51 21.00 26.83
N PHE A 591 -25.79 20.29 25.73
CA PHE A 591 -26.52 20.84 24.58
C PHE A 591 -27.96 21.24 24.95
N GLN A 592 -28.69 20.37 25.67
CA GLN A 592 -30.04 20.66 26.18
C GLN A 592 -30.07 21.81 27.19
N ALA A 593 -28.96 22.10 27.87
CA ALA A 593 -28.81 23.29 28.70
C ALA A 593 -28.57 24.58 27.88
N GLY A 594 -28.27 24.47 26.58
CA GLY A 594 -27.91 25.57 25.71
C GLY A 594 -26.41 25.87 25.65
N HIS A 595 -25.57 25.13 26.37
CA HIS A 595 -24.12 25.40 26.54
C HIS A 595 -23.27 24.88 25.36
N HIS A 596 -23.80 24.94 24.15
CA HIS A 596 -23.24 24.38 22.91
C HIS A 596 -21.87 24.97 22.51
N GLN A 597 -21.64 26.28 22.73
CA GLN A 597 -20.34 26.90 22.46
C GLN A 597 -19.24 26.39 23.40
N GLN A 598 -19.57 26.19 24.67
CA GLN A 598 -18.63 25.71 25.68
C GLN A 598 -18.26 24.23 25.43
N LEU A 599 -19.23 23.41 25.00
CA LEU A 599 -19.03 22.05 24.52
C LEU A 599 -18.03 22.00 23.35
N LEU A 600 -18.23 22.86 22.33
CA LEU A 600 -17.31 22.98 21.18
C LEU A 600 -15.89 23.38 21.61
N ILE A 601 -15.74 24.40 22.46
CA ILE A 601 -14.43 24.89 22.92
C ILE A 601 -13.67 23.79 23.68
N ILE A 602 -14.32 23.14 24.66
CA ILE A 602 -13.70 22.07 25.45
C ILE A 602 -13.27 20.90 24.57
N TYR A 603 -14.12 20.48 23.62
CA TYR A 603 -13.79 19.39 22.70
C TYR A 603 -12.65 19.78 21.77
N ARG A 604 -12.72 20.94 21.11
CA ARG A 604 -11.71 21.45 20.19
C ARG A 604 -10.34 21.54 20.85
N ASP A 605 -10.24 22.26 21.97
CA ASP A 605 -8.95 22.58 22.59
C ASP A 605 -8.28 21.30 23.13
N THR A 606 -9.07 20.33 23.59
CA THR A 606 -8.58 19.00 24.00
C THR A 606 -8.13 18.14 22.82
N ARG A 607 -8.98 17.99 21.79
CA ARG A 607 -8.76 17.03 20.70
C ARG A 607 -7.79 17.53 19.64
N SER A 608 -7.83 18.82 19.30
CA SER A 608 -6.90 19.44 18.34
C SER A 608 -5.45 19.34 18.83
N SER A 609 -5.21 19.69 20.10
CA SER A 609 -3.89 19.57 20.74
C SER A 609 -3.37 18.12 20.73
N VAL A 610 -4.24 17.14 21.01
CA VAL A 610 -3.90 15.71 20.99
C VAL A 610 -3.64 15.18 19.57
N LEU A 611 -4.35 15.69 18.58
CA LEU A 611 -4.19 15.35 17.16
C LEU A 611 -2.88 15.93 16.59
N GLU A 612 -2.58 17.20 16.88
CA GLU A 612 -1.30 17.85 16.56
C GLU A 612 -0.13 17.10 17.20
N ALA A 613 -0.23 16.77 18.49
CA ALA A 613 0.80 16.01 19.21
C ALA A 613 1.00 14.60 18.62
N SER A 614 -0.05 13.98 18.06
CA SER A 614 0.05 12.69 17.37
C SER A 614 0.80 12.81 16.04
N LEU A 615 0.55 13.87 15.26
CA LEU A 615 1.28 14.15 14.02
C LEU A 615 2.74 14.55 14.28
N HIS A 616 3.01 15.33 15.33
CA HIS A 616 4.38 15.67 15.73
C HIS A 616 5.15 14.41 16.18
N LYS A 617 4.51 13.50 16.92
CA LYS A 617 5.10 12.19 17.28
C LYS A 617 5.38 11.30 16.06
N LEU A 618 4.56 11.38 15.02
CA LEU A 618 4.76 10.69 13.75
C LEU A 618 5.96 11.25 12.97
N GLY A 619 6.46 12.46 13.29
CA GLY A 619 7.56 13.12 12.61
C GLY A 619 7.12 14.18 11.59
N VAL A 620 5.89 14.67 11.67
CA VAL A 620 5.38 15.77 10.84
C VAL A 620 5.85 17.10 11.44
N GLU A 621 6.81 17.74 10.76
CA GLU A 621 7.33 19.06 11.12
C GLU A 621 6.71 20.16 10.24
N LYS A 622 6.44 21.34 10.83
CA LYS A 622 6.10 22.54 10.06
C LYS A 622 7.38 23.20 9.53
N LEU A 623 7.64 23.07 8.23
CA LEU A 623 8.82 23.63 7.56
C LEU A 623 8.43 24.76 6.61
N SER A 624 9.22 25.83 6.58
CA SER A 624 9.01 26.94 5.63
C SER A 624 9.67 26.66 4.27
N LYS A 625 9.31 27.48 3.28
CA LYS A 625 9.98 27.52 1.97
C LYS A 625 11.49 27.68 2.11
N ASP A 626 11.94 28.52 3.03
CA ASP A 626 13.35 28.88 3.17
C ASP A 626 14.16 27.76 3.86
N ASP A 627 13.52 26.98 4.73
CA ASP A 627 14.13 25.79 5.35
C ASP A 627 14.30 24.69 4.30
N VAL A 628 13.27 24.45 3.48
CA VAL A 628 13.31 23.51 2.34
C VAL A 628 14.36 23.93 1.29
N GLN A 629 14.60 25.23 1.08
CA GLN A 629 15.64 25.72 0.17
C GLN A 629 17.07 25.59 0.72
N LYS A 630 17.27 25.58 2.03
CA LYS A 630 18.59 25.42 2.68
C LYS A 630 18.97 23.94 2.90
N MET A 631 18.00 23.03 2.81
CA MET A 631 18.19 21.60 3.06
C MET A 631 18.99 20.91 1.95
N GLN A 632 19.87 19.97 2.32
CA GLN A 632 20.55 19.11 1.34
C GLN A 632 19.55 18.16 0.67
N TRP A 633 19.79 17.82 -0.60
CA TRP A 633 18.83 17.07 -1.42
C TRP A 633 18.49 15.70 -0.82
N GLU A 634 19.50 14.96 -0.35
CA GLU A 634 19.37 13.61 0.18
C GLU A 634 18.49 13.57 1.46
N ILE A 635 18.54 14.65 2.25
CA ILE A 635 17.70 14.82 3.45
C ILE A 635 16.28 15.21 3.06
N LEU A 636 16.12 16.07 2.04
CA LEU A 636 14.83 16.50 1.54
C LEU A 636 14.06 15.35 0.86
N GLU A 637 14.73 14.56 0.01
CA GLU A 637 14.18 13.37 -0.64
C GLU A 637 13.66 12.36 0.41
N ALA A 638 14.45 12.07 1.44
CA ALA A 638 14.05 11.22 2.55
C ALA A 638 12.86 11.79 3.36
N LYS A 639 12.85 13.11 3.63
CA LYS A 639 11.70 13.76 4.29
C LYS A 639 10.43 13.74 3.42
N ILE A 640 10.54 13.77 2.10
CA ILE A 640 9.38 13.65 1.20
C ILE A 640 8.83 12.23 1.17
N GLY A 641 9.70 11.21 1.07
CA GLY A 641 9.28 9.80 1.21
C GLY A 641 8.52 9.55 2.52
N ASN A 642 9.02 10.12 3.63
CA ASN A 642 8.33 10.10 4.92
C ASN A 642 7.00 10.87 4.89
N TRP A 643 6.93 12.07 4.29
CA TRP A 643 5.68 12.84 4.19
C TRP A 643 4.58 12.11 3.40
N ILE A 644 4.92 11.44 2.29
CA ILE A 644 3.97 10.61 1.52
C ILE A 644 3.38 9.51 2.40
N HIS A 645 4.21 8.89 3.24
CA HIS A 645 3.76 7.88 4.20
C HIS A 645 2.91 8.47 5.33
N TYR A 646 3.32 9.61 5.90
CA TYR A 646 2.59 10.30 6.97
C TYR A 646 1.24 10.85 6.51
N MET A 647 1.14 11.31 5.25
CA MET A 647 -0.12 11.78 4.67
C MET A 647 -1.14 10.63 4.52
N ARG A 648 -0.71 9.42 4.12
CA ARG A 648 -1.57 8.21 4.15
C ARG A 648 -2.11 7.94 5.55
N ILE A 649 -1.24 7.98 6.57
CA ILE A 649 -1.64 7.76 7.97
C ILE A 649 -2.59 8.85 8.45
N ALA A 650 -2.29 10.12 8.17
CA ALA A 650 -3.10 11.25 8.62
C ALA A 650 -4.54 11.15 8.10
N VAL A 651 -4.73 10.97 6.79
CA VAL A 651 -6.07 10.87 6.19
C VAL A 651 -6.76 9.55 6.57
N LYS A 652 -6.15 8.40 6.26
CA LYS A 652 -6.82 7.09 6.35
C LYS A 652 -7.00 6.58 7.79
N LEU A 653 -6.24 7.08 8.76
CA LEU A 653 -6.27 6.60 10.15
C LEU A 653 -6.61 7.71 11.16
N LEU A 654 -5.88 8.82 11.18
CA LEU A 654 -6.09 9.85 12.21
C LEU A 654 -7.38 10.65 11.99
N PHE A 655 -7.56 11.25 10.80
CA PHE A 655 -8.77 12.01 10.48
C PHE A 655 -10.01 11.11 10.33
N ALA A 656 -9.85 9.92 9.73
CA ALA A 656 -10.91 8.91 9.71
C ALA A 656 -11.29 8.39 11.12
N GLY A 657 -10.33 8.36 12.05
CA GLY A 657 -10.56 8.01 13.45
C GLY A 657 -11.27 9.12 14.22
N GLU A 658 -10.84 10.38 14.06
CA GLU A 658 -11.45 11.53 14.70
C GLU A 658 -12.87 11.77 14.18
N ARG A 659 -13.11 11.57 12.87
CA ARG A 659 -14.44 11.65 12.27
C ARG A 659 -15.42 10.70 12.96
N LYS A 660 -15.02 9.44 13.18
CA LYS A 660 -15.82 8.45 13.92
C LYS A 660 -16.09 8.83 15.38
N VAL A 661 -15.17 9.53 16.05
CA VAL A 661 -15.41 10.04 17.41
C VAL A 661 -16.43 11.18 17.37
N CYS A 662 -16.29 12.13 16.44
CA CYS A 662 -17.25 13.21 16.25
C CYS A 662 -18.65 12.68 15.89
N ASP A 663 -18.75 11.75 14.94
CA ASP A 663 -20.03 11.17 14.52
C ASP A 663 -20.72 10.43 15.69
N GLN A 664 -19.97 9.67 16.51
CA GLN A 664 -20.54 8.95 17.66
C GLN A 664 -20.85 9.85 18.87
N MET A 665 -20.12 10.96 19.06
CA MET A 665 -20.42 11.91 20.14
C MET A 665 -21.52 12.91 19.77
N PHE A 666 -21.65 13.28 18.50
CA PHE A 666 -22.57 14.31 18.02
C PHE A 666 -23.68 13.79 17.08
N GLU A 667 -24.00 12.49 17.14
CA GLU A 667 -25.03 11.82 16.28
C GLU A 667 -26.40 12.49 16.29
N THR A 668 -26.74 13.26 17.34
CA THR A 668 -28.02 13.99 17.46
C THR A 668 -27.91 15.48 17.07
N PHE A 669 -26.78 15.93 16.53
CA PHE A 669 -26.43 17.33 16.29
C PHE A 669 -25.74 17.56 14.93
N ASP A 670 -26.37 17.16 13.82
CA ASP A 670 -25.82 17.18 12.44
C ASP A 670 -24.93 18.39 12.08
N SER A 671 -25.36 19.61 12.41
CA SER A 671 -24.61 20.84 12.10
C SER A 671 -23.44 21.13 13.04
N LEU A 672 -23.48 20.61 14.26
CA LEU A 672 -22.46 20.80 15.29
C LEU A 672 -21.26 19.87 15.08
N GLY A 673 -21.52 18.62 14.70
CA GLY A 673 -20.49 17.59 14.47
C GLY A 673 -19.51 17.98 13.36
N ASP A 674 -20.02 18.42 12.20
CA ASP A 674 -19.20 18.90 11.08
C ASP A 674 -18.37 20.14 11.45
N GLN A 675 -18.95 21.10 12.19
CA GLN A 675 -18.20 22.27 12.67
C GLN A 675 -17.08 21.86 13.65
N CYS A 676 -17.40 20.99 14.60
CA CYS A 676 -16.46 20.53 15.61
C CYS A 676 -15.28 19.78 14.98
N PHE A 677 -15.56 18.88 14.03
CA PHE A 677 -14.53 18.16 13.26
C PHE A 677 -13.64 19.11 12.44
N ALA A 678 -14.23 20.13 11.78
CA ALA A 678 -13.47 21.15 11.07
C ALA A 678 -12.55 21.97 12.01
N GLU A 679 -13.06 22.40 13.17
CA GLU A 679 -12.28 23.15 14.16
C GLU A 679 -11.15 22.32 14.79
N VAL A 680 -11.35 21.02 15.03
CA VAL A 680 -10.31 20.10 15.54
C VAL A 680 -9.20 19.85 14.52
N THR A 681 -9.56 19.66 13.25
CA THR A 681 -8.60 19.21 12.22
C THR A 681 -7.86 20.33 11.50
N ARG A 682 -8.39 21.55 11.46
CA ARG A 682 -7.85 22.69 10.66
C ARG A 682 -6.35 22.92 10.82
N SER A 683 -5.84 22.97 12.06
CA SER A 683 -4.42 23.20 12.35
C SER A 683 -3.54 22.03 11.92
N SER A 684 -3.94 20.81 12.28
CA SER A 684 -3.29 19.56 11.91
C SER A 684 -3.16 19.38 10.40
N VAL A 685 -4.23 19.68 9.64
CA VAL A 685 -4.19 19.64 8.16
C VAL A 685 -3.32 20.77 7.61
N SER A 686 -3.41 21.99 8.17
CA SER A 686 -2.56 23.11 7.75
C SER A 686 -1.06 22.81 7.87
N VAL A 687 -0.63 22.16 8.96
CA VAL A 687 0.76 21.71 9.13
C VAL A 687 1.15 20.69 8.05
N LEU A 688 0.35 19.64 7.83
CA LEU A 688 0.60 18.62 6.82
C LEU A 688 0.70 19.18 5.40
N LEU A 689 -0.21 20.07 5.01
CA LEU A 689 -0.20 20.70 3.70
C LEU A 689 0.99 21.67 3.54
N SER A 690 1.35 22.43 4.58
CA SER A 690 2.39 23.47 4.50
C SER A 690 3.77 22.95 4.05
N PHE A 691 4.14 21.72 4.40
CA PHE A 691 5.34 21.05 3.89
C PHE A 691 5.29 20.86 2.36
N GLY A 692 4.16 20.37 1.85
CA GLY A 692 3.94 20.25 0.41
C GLY A 692 3.92 21.61 -0.30
N GLU A 693 3.33 22.62 0.32
CA GLU A 693 3.33 23.99 -0.21
C GLU A 693 4.73 24.60 -0.28
N ALA A 694 5.58 24.32 0.70
CA ALA A 694 6.98 24.78 0.76
C ALA A 694 7.81 24.15 -0.37
N ILE A 695 7.63 22.86 -0.65
CA ILE A 695 8.30 22.15 -1.74
C ILE A 695 7.81 22.62 -3.11
N ALA A 696 6.49 22.75 -3.30
CA ALA A 696 5.89 23.27 -4.53
C ALA A 696 6.35 24.71 -4.85
N ASN A 697 6.73 25.49 -3.82
CA ASN A 697 7.29 26.84 -3.93
C ASN A 697 8.84 26.90 -3.91
N SER A 698 9.53 25.75 -3.83
CA SER A 698 11.00 25.69 -3.75
C SER A 698 11.66 25.98 -5.11
N LYS A 699 12.99 26.09 -5.16
CA LYS A 699 13.72 26.21 -6.44
C LYS A 699 13.46 24.97 -7.30
N ARG A 700 12.83 25.14 -8.46
CA ARG A 700 12.62 24.09 -9.48
C ARG A 700 13.97 23.57 -9.99
N SER A 701 14.05 22.27 -10.21
CA SER A 701 15.13 21.63 -10.97
C SER A 701 14.66 20.25 -11.49
N PRO A 702 15.22 19.72 -12.59
CA PRO A 702 14.73 18.50 -13.22
C PRO A 702 14.74 17.27 -12.30
N GLU A 703 15.73 17.17 -11.43
CA GLU A 703 15.93 16.04 -10.50
C GLU A 703 14.75 15.90 -9.52
N LYS A 704 14.11 17.03 -9.18
CA LYS A 704 12.94 17.08 -8.28
C LYS A 704 11.65 16.60 -8.91
N LEU A 705 11.58 16.47 -10.25
CA LEU A 705 10.33 16.21 -10.95
C LEU A 705 9.68 14.89 -10.50
N PHE A 706 10.45 13.82 -10.40
CA PHE A 706 9.92 12.49 -10.01
C PHE A 706 9.33 12.52 -8.60
N VAL A 707 10.04 13.15 -7.66
CA VAL A 707 9.60 13.31 -6.26
C VAL A 707 8.38 14.24 -6.14
N LEU A 708 8.26 15.26 -7.00
CA LEU A 708 7.04 16.07 -7.13
C LEU A 708 5.86 15.27 -7.70
N LEU A 709 6.11 14.32 -8.60
CA LEU A 709 5.08 13.40 -9.11
C LEU A 709 4.63 12.41 -8.03
N ASP A 710 5.53 11.85 -7.23
CA ASP A 710 5.19 11.02 -6.06
C ASP A 710 4.27 11.77 -5.07
N MET A 711 4.56 13.04 -4.82
CA MET A 711 3.72 13.92 -3.98
C MET A 711 2.35 14.23 -4.60
N TYR A 712 2.28 14.35 -5.93
CA TYR A 712 1.02 14.53 -6.65
C TYR A 712 0.19 13.22 -6.66
N GLU A 713 0.81 12.05 -6.85
CA GLU A 713 0.15 10.75 -6.79
C GLU A 713 -0.55 10.52 -5.45
N ILE A 714 0.13 10.78 -4.32
CA ILE A 714 -0.50 10.61 -3.01
C ILE A 714 -1.68 11.58 -2.80
N MET A 715 -1.56 12.83 -3.27
CA MET A 715 -2.66 13.80 -3.18
C MET A 715 -3.86 13.42 -4.07
N ARG A 716 -3.65 12.66 -5.16
CA ARG A 716 -4.75 12.04 -5.94
C ARG A 716 -5.32 10.79 -5.26
N GLU A 717 -4.47 9.90 -4.74
CA GLU A 717 -4.90 8.66 -4.04
C GLU A 717 -5.86 8.98 -2.89
N LEU A 718 -5.56 10.04 -2.14
CA LEU A 718 -6.34 10.46 -0.97
C LEU A 718 -7.50 11.40 -1.30
N HIS A 719 -7.66 11.86 -2.55
CA HIS A 719 -8.65 12.90 -2.86
C HIS A 719 -10.08 12.48 -2.52
N SER A 720 -10.49 11.27 -2.91
CA SER A 720 -11.81 10.73 -2.60
C SER A 720 -12.03 10.57 -1.10
N GLU A 721 -11.02 10.11 -0.37
CA GLU A 721 -11.11 9.92 1.09
C GLU A 721 -11.21 11.27 1.81
N ILE A 722 -10.47 12.29 1.36
CA ILE A 722 -10.58 13.66 1.84
C ILE A 722 -12.01 14.19 1.61
N GLU A 723 -12.59 14.01 0.42
CA GLU A 723 -13.99 14.38 0.17
C GLU A 723 -14.99 13.64 1.08
N THR A 724 -14.76 12.34 1.38
CA THR A 724 -15.65 11.55 2.25
C THR A 724 -15.48 11.81 3.75
N ILE A 725 -14.32 12.31 4.20
CA ILE A 725 -14.05 12.59 5.62
C ILE A 725 -14.41 14.04 5.96
N PHE A 726 -14.08 14.98 5.08
CA PHE A 726 -14.25 16.41 5.29
C PHE A 726 -15.60 16.91 4.76
N ILE A 727 -16.68 16.26 5.20
CA ILE A 727 -18.07 16.54 4.82
C ILE A 727 -18.50 17.96 5.24
N GLY A 728 -19.51 18.49 4.52
CA GLY A 728 -20.21 19.71 4.92
C GLY A 728 -19.57 21.02 4.45
N LYS A 729 -20.17 22.12 4.88
CA LYS A 729 -19.71 23.50 4.58
C LYS A 729 -18.54 23.92 5.47
N ALA A 730 -18.54 23.51 6.75
CA ALA A 730 -17.48 23.88 7.70
C ALA A 730 -16.10 23.36 7.27
N CYS A 731 -16.05 22.22 6.58
CA CYS A 731 -14.82 21.62 6.07
C CYS A 731 -14.43 22.08 4.64
N ALA A 732 -15.19 22.98 4.00
CA ALA A 732 -14.95 23.35 2.61
C ALA A 732 -13.55 23.97 2.39
N GLU A 733 -13.13 24.88 3.29
CA GLU A 733 -11.79 25.49 3.30
C GLU A 733 -10.66 24.44 3.26
N ILE A 734 -10.85 23.31 3.97
CA ILE A 734 -9.87 22.24 4.10
C ILE A 734 -9.75 21.46 2.77
N ARG A 735 -10.89 21.14 2.14
CA ARG A 735 -10.92 20.45 0.85
C ARG A 735 -10.39 21.32 -0.29
N GLU A 736 -10.73 22.61 -0.29
CA GLU A 736 -10.17 23.60 -1.21
C GLU A 736 -8.66 23.76 -1.03
N SER A 737 -8.16 23.80 0.22
CA SER A 737 -6.73 23.86 0.52
C SER A 737 -5.97 22.63 0.00
N ALA A 738 -6.52 21.42 0.20
CA ALA A 738 -5.95 20.19 -0.33
C ALA A 738 -5.93 20.19 -1.87
N SER A 739 -7.05 20.56 -2.52
CA SER A 739 -7.14 20.68 -3.98
C SER A 739 -6.16 21.72 -4.55
N SER A 740 -5.96 22.84 -3.83
CA SER A 740 -5.00 23.89 -4.17
C SER A 740 -3.56 23.37 -4.15
N LEU A 741 -3.18 22.58 -3.13
CA LEU A 741 -1.87 21.93 -3.10
C LEU A 741 -1.69 20.96 -4.27
N THR A 742 -2.67 20.10 -4.57
CA THR A 742 -2.62 19.15 -5.71
C THR A 742 -2.37 19.88 -7.03
N LYS A 743 -3.12 20.96 -7.29
CA LYS A 743 -2.96 21.81 -8.48
C LYS A 743 -1.60 22.50 -8.50
N ARG A 744 -1.09 22.99 -7.36
CA ARG A 744 0.23 23.64 -7.31
C ARG A 744 1.39 22.66 -7.53
N LEU A 745 1.32 21.44 -7.00
CA LEU A 745 2.30 20.39 -7.26
C LEU A 745 2.35 20.05 -8.76
N ALA A 746 1.18 19.82 -9.37
CA ALA A 746 1.07 19.53 -10.80
C ALA A 746 1.54 20.68 -11.70
N GLN A 747 1.23 21.94 -11.35
CA GLN A 747 1.71 23.10 -12.09
C GLN A 747 3.24 23.25 -11.98
N THR A 748 3.81 23.08 -10.78
CA THR A 748 5.27 23.10 -10.60
C THR A 748 5.95 21.97 -11.38
N ALA A 749 5.38 20.77 -11.41
CA ALA A 749 5.84 19.68 -12.27
C ALA A 749 5.76 20.03 -13.76
N LYS A 750 4.62 20.55 -14.25
CA LYS A 750 4.45 20.99 -15.66
C LYS A 750 5.49 22.05 -16.06
N SER A 751 5.75 23.03 -15.20
CA SER A 751 6.78 24.05 -15.43
C SER A 751 8.22 23.51 -15.37
N THR A 752 8.46 22.42 -14.63
CA THR A 752 9.79 21.78 -14.51
C THR A 752 10.18 21.00 -15.77
N PHE A 753 9.21 20.54 -16.58
CA PHE A 753 9.49 20.01 -17.93
C PHE A 753 10.09 21.07 -18.85
N GLY A 754 9.57 22.30 -18.82
CA GLY A 754 10.11 23.43 -19.60
C GLY A 754 11.52 23.82 -19.16
N ASP A 755 11.77 23.86 -17.84
CA ASP A 755 13.12 24.11 -17.31
C ASP A 755 14.12 23.04 -17.80
N PHE A 756 13.70 21.78 -17.90
CA PHE A 756 14.54 20.68 -18.39
C PHE A 756 14.78 20.76 -19.90
N GLU A 757 13.77 21.11 -20.71
CA GLU A 757 13.92 21.36 -22.15
C GLU A 757 14.92 22.50 -22.42
N GLU A 758 14.77 23.64 -21.73
CA GLU A 758 15.66 24.80 -21.83
C GLU A 758 17.10 24.45 -21.39
N ALA A 759 17.26 23.66 -20.32
CA ALA A 759 18.57 23.20 -19.85
C ALA A 759 19.24 22.21 -20.82
N VAL A 760 18.48 21.31 -21.46
CA VAL A 760 19.00 20.35 -22.45
C VAL A 760 19.38 21.04 -23.76
N GLU A 761 18.61 22.03 -24.22
CA GLU A 761 18.97 22.80 -25.41
C GLU A 761 20.23 23.66 -25.16
N ARG A 762 20.28 24.37 -24.02
CA ARG A 762 21.36 25.32 -23.69
C ARG A 762 22.60 24.69 -23.05
N ASP A 763 22.72 23.37 -22.99
CA ASP A 763 23.92 22.70 -22.46
C ASP A 763 25.18 23.05 -23.29
N ALA A 764 25.89 24.07 -22.84
CA ALA A 764 27.08 24.64 -23.45
C ALA A 764 28.38 23.90 -23.06
N THR A 765 28.29 22.72 -22.44
CA THR A 765 29.46 21.97 -21.97
C THR A 765 30.40 21.60 -23.12
N LYS A 766 31.67 21.98 -22.97
CA LYS A 766 32.74 21.77 -23.96
C LYS A 766 33.35 20.35 -23.91
N THR A 767 32.61 19.37 -23.43
CA THR A 767 33.00 17.95 -23.41
C THR A 767 32.87 17.33 -24.80
N ALA A 768 33.69 17.82 -25.74
CA ALA A 768 33.81 17.26 -27.08
C ALA A 768 34.38 15.84 -27.00
N VAL A 769 33.67 14.88 -27.60
CA VAL A 769 33.94 13.45 -27.47
C VAL A 769 34.85 13.03 -28.62
N THR A 770 36.16 12.95 -28.37
CA THR A 770 37.20 12.99 -29.42
C THR A 770 37.20 11.81 -30.40
N ASP A 771 36.56 10.68 -30.05
CA ASP A 771 36.40 9.48 -30.89
C ASP A 771 35.05 9.43 -31.65
N GLY A 772 34.17 10.42 -31.43
CA GLY A 772 32.84 10.46 -32.01
C GLY A 772 31.79 9.54 -31.34
N THR A 773 32.06 8.99 -30.15
CA THR A 773 31.11 8.11 -29.46
C THR A 773 29.84 8.84 -28.96
N VAL A 774 28.92 8.10 -28.32
CA VAL A 774 27.68 8.65 -27.75
C VAL A 774 28.01 9.66 -26.63
N HIS A 775 27.44 10.86 -26.72
CA HIS A 775 27.69 11.95 -25.77
C HIS A 775 26.99 11.66 -24.42
N PRO A 776 27.62 11.98 -23.27
CA PRO A 776 27.02 11.74 -21.96
C PRO A 776 25.60 12.30 -21.80
N LEU A 777 25.35 13.56 -22.22
CA LEU A 777 24.01 14.17 -22.27
C LEU A 777 22.96 13.28 -22.96
N THR A 778 23.30 12.65 -24.09
CA THR A 778 22.38 11.77 -24.83
C THR A 778 22.00 10.55 -24.02
N SER A 779 22.93 9.98 -23.25
CA SER A 779 22.62 8.90 -22.31
C SER A 779 21.79 9.38 -21.11
N TYR A 780 22.07 10.58 -20.59
CA TYR A 780 21.35 11.20 -19.47
C TYR A 780 19.90 11.49 -19.83
N VAL A 781 19.65 12.25 -20.90
CA VAL A 781 18.30 12.62 -21.36
C VAL A 781 17.49 11.38 -21.74
N ILE A 782 18.10 10.38 -22.38
CA ILE A 782 17.42 9.11 -22.69
C ILE A 782 17.09 8.30 -21.43
N ASN A 783 17.88 8.39 -20.37
CA ASN A 783 17.54 7.74 -19.09
C ASN A 783 16.47 8.53 -18.33
N TYR A 784 16.55 9.87 -18.29
CA TYR A 784 15.50 10.74 -17.74
C TYR A 784 14.15 10.47 -18.42
N VAL A 785 14.13 10.37 -19.75
CA VAL A 785 12.92 10.00 -20.49
C VAL A 785 12.45 8.58 -20.15
N LYS A 786 13.32 7.58 -19.94
CA LYS A 786 12.87 6.26 -19.46
C LYS A 786 12.14 6.37 -18.12
N PHE A 787 12.70 7.11 -17.16
CA PHE A 787 12.04 7.33 -15.86
C PHE A 787 10.71 8.07 -15.99
N LEU A 788 10.56 9.03 -16.91
CA LEU A 788 9.25 9.65 -17.21
C LEU A 788 8.19 8.64 -17.68
N PHE A 789 8.59 7.55 -18.35
CA PHE A 789 7.67 6.49 -18.76
C PHE A 789 7.25 5.55 -17.63
N ASP A 790 8.01 5.47 -16.52
CA ASP A 790 7.53 4.77 -15.32
C ASP A 790 6.33 5.51 -14.70
N TYR A 791 6.26 6.84 -14.84
CA TYR A 791 5.14 7.70 -14.41
C TYR A 791 4.06 7.93 -15.49
N GLN A 792 4.01 7.13 -16.57
CA GLN A 792 3.16 7.43 -17.74
C GLN A 792 1.67 7.58 -17.42
N SER A 793 1.12 6.78 -16.49
CA SER A 793 -0.28 6.88 -16.05
C SER A 793 -0.55 8.22 -15.35
N THR A 794 0.37 8.63 -14.49
CA THR A 794 0.28 9.82 -13.64
C THR A 794 0.42 11.09 -14.48
N LEU A 795 1.35 11.10 -15.44
CA LEU A 795 1.52 12.21 -16.37
C LEU A 795 0.31 12.37 -17.31
N LYS A 796 -0.28 11.27 -17.79
CA LYS A 796 -1.54 11.32 -18.57
C LYS A 796 -2.70 11.93 -17.76
N GLN A 797 -2.78 11.65 -16.46
CA GLN A 797 -3.79 12.25 -15.57
C GLN A 797 -3.48 13.73 -15.30
N LEU A 798 -2.21 14.07 -15.02
CA LEU A 798 -1.74 15.44 -14.79
C LEU A 798 -2.07 16.36 -15.97
N PHE A 799 -1.75 15.98 -17.20
CA PHE A 799 -2.05 16.81 -18.36
C PHE A 799 -3.57 16.95 -18.60
N LYS A 800 -4.37 15.91 -18.29
CA LYS A 800 -5.84 15.95 -18.40
C LYS A 800 -6.54 16.82 -17.33
N GLU A 801 -5.89 17.12 -16.21
CA GLU A 801 -6.46 18.03 -15.18
C GLU A 801 -6.28 19.51 -15.48
N PHE A 802 -5.37 19.87 -16.41
CA PHE A 802 -5.01 21.27 -16.69
C PHE A 802 -5.62 21.82 -17.98
N GLU A 803 -5.99 20.95 -18.92
CA GLU A 803 -6.54 21.32 -20.22
C GLU A 803 -7.80 20.48 -20.50
N ASN A 804 -8.91 21.12 -20.87
CA ASN A 804 -10.25 20.52 -20.96
C ASN A 804 -10.42 19.62 -22.21
N GLY A 805 -9.66 18.53 -22.30
CA GLY A 805 -9.71 17.58 -23.40
C GLY A 805 -9.21 16.18 -23.01
N ASP A 806 -9.53 15.18 -23.84
CA ASP A 806 -9.15 13.77 -23.59
C ASP A 806 -7.70 13.46 -24.04
N GLU A 807 -6.89 14.49 -24.25
CA GLU A 807 -5.61 14.47 -24.98
C GLU A 807 -4.36 14.32 -24.08
N GLY A 808 -4.49 13.90 -22.82
CA GLY A 808 -3.35 13.76 -21.89
C GLY A 808 -2.21 12.85 -22.40
N GLY A 809 -2.48 11.93 -23.33
CA GLY A 809 -1.46 11.15 -24.03
C GLY A 809 -0.75 11.91 -25.16
N SER A 810 -1.46 12.82 -25.84
CA SER A 810 -0.95 13.71 -26.90
C SER A 810 0.06 14.70 -26.32
N GLN A 811 -0.28 15.35 -25.19
CA GLN A 811 0.60 16.32 -24.54
C GLN A 811 1.87 15.69 -23.95
N LEU A 812 1.79 14.48 -23.38
CA LEU A 812 2.99 13.73 -22.96
C LEU A 812 3.89 13.35 -24.15
N ALA A 813 3.31 12.99 -25.29
CA ALA A 813 4.07 12.76 -26.52
C ALA A 813 4.73 14.06 -27.03
N ALA A 814 4.03 15.19 -27.01
CA ALA A 814 4.55 16.50 -27.41
C ALA A 814 5.77 16.93 -26.57
N VAL A 815 5.65 16.89 -25.23
CA VAL A 815 6.76 17.22 -24.31
C VAL A 815 7.94 16.25 -24.50
N THR A 816 7.67 14.96 -24.75
CA THR A 816 8.74 13.99 -25.07
C THR A 816 9.42 14.31 -26.41
N MET A 817 8.67 14.73 -27.43
CA MET A 817 9.22 15.15 -28.72
C MET A 817 10.05 16.44 -28.60
N GLN A 818 9.60 17.40 -27.79
CA GLN A 818 10.32 18.63 -27.48
C GLN A 818 11.69 18.35 -26.85
N ILE A 819 11.75 17.56 -25.77
CA ILE A 819 13.01 17.13 -25.12
C ILE A 819 13.93 16.39 -26.12
N MET A 820 13.37 15.51 -26.96
CA MET A 820 14.12 14.79 -28.00
C MET A 820 14.60 15.70 -29.14
N GLN A 821 13.93 16.84 -29.39
CA GLN A 821 14.32 17.83 -30.39
C GLN A 821 15.37 18.80 -29.84
N ALA A 822 15.21 19.29 -28.61
CA ALA A 822 16.21 20.07 -27.87
C ALA A 822 17.56 19.34 -27.81
N LEU A 823 17.55 18.04 -27.49
CA LEU A 823 18.74 17.19 -27.51
C LEU A 823 19.38 17.11 -28.91
N GLN A 824 18.58 17.00 -29.98
CA GLN A 824 19.10 16.97 -31.35
C GLN A 824 19.69 18.32 -31.79
N THR A 825 19.05 19.44 -31.42
CA THR A 825 19.57 20.80 -31.65
C THR A 825 20.90 21.01 -30.93
N ASN A 826 21.00 20.60 -29.66
CA ASN A 826 22.25 20.66 -28.88
C ASN A 826 23.36 19.77 -29.50
N LEU A 827 23.02 18.55 -29.92
CA LEU A 827 23.94 17.63 -30.59
C LEU A 827 24.44 18.16 -31.93
N ASP A 828 23.58 18.75 -32.77
CA ASP A 828 23.97 19.41 -34.02
C ASP A 828 24.91 20.60 -33.75
N GLY A 829 24.58 21.42 -32.75
CA GLY A 829 25.46 22.50 -32.25
C GLY A 829 26.86 22.01 -31.83
N LYS A 830 26.93 20.92 -31.06
CA LYS A 830 28.21 20.30 -30.64
C LYS A 830 28.93 19.61 -31.79
N SER A 831 28.23 19.04 -32.77
CA SER A 831 28.83 18.37 -33.93
C SER A 831 29.68 19.29 -34.81
N LYS A 832 29.40 20.60 -34.78
CA LYS A 832 30.13 21.65 -35.49
C LYS A 832 31.49 21.99 -34.86
N GLN A 833 31.82 21.41 -33.72
CA GLN A 833 33.13 21.56 -33.06
C GLN A 833 34.20 20.63 -33.65
N TYR A 834 33.81 19.55 -34.35
CA TYR A 834 34.75 18.65 -35.01
C TYR A 834 35.29 19.26 -36.30
N ARG A 835 36.62 19.18 -36.50
CA ARG A 835 37.29 19.69 -37.72
C ARG A 835 37.15 18.78 -38.94
N ASP A 836 36.79 17.51 -38.73
CA ASP A 836 36.61 16.52 -39.80
C ASP A 836 35.10 16.30 -40.05
N PRO A 837 34.57 16.69 -41.23
CA PRO A 837 33.16 16.49 -41.57
C PRO A 837 32.71 15.02 -41.62
N ALA A 838 33.62 14.05 -41.70
CA ALA A 838 33.28 12.64 -41.55
C ALA A 838 33.02 12.28 -40.08
N LEU A 839 33.81 12.82 -39.15
CA LEU A 839 33.63 12.62 -37.70
C LEU A 839 32.36 13.30 -37.19
N THR A 840 32.03 14.51 -37.68
CA THR A 840 30.75 15.20 -37.44
C THR A 840 29.55 14.28 -37.71
N HIS A 841 29.54 13.59 -38.86
CA HIS A 841 28.44 12.70 -39.21
C HIS A 841 28.49 11.34 -38.48
N LEU A 842 29.68 10.81 -38.17
CA LEU A 842 29.81 9.62 -37.32
C LEU A 842 29.22 9.85 -35.92
N PHE A 843 29.52 11.01 -35.33
CA PHE A 843 28.99 11.44 -34.03
C PHE A 843 27.46 11.59 -34.05
N LEU A 844 26.89 12.29 -35.03
CA LEU A 844 25.44 12.43 -35.15
C LEU A 844 24.75 11.07 -35.42
N MET A 845 25.33 10.24 -36.28
CA MET A 845 24.86 8.87 -36.54
C MET A 845 24.83 8.03 -35.26
N ASN A 846 25.91 8.01 -34.48
CA ASN A 846 26.01 7.28 -33.21
C ASN A 846 24.94 7.73 -32.21
N ASN A 847 24.80 9.04 -32.00
CA ASN A 847 23.89 9.59 -30.99
C ASN A 847 22.42 9.40 -31.37
N ILE A 848 22.04 9.70 -32.61
CA ILE A 848 20.65 9.52 -33.08
C ILE A 848 20.29 8.03 -33.16
N HIS A 849 21.23 7.14 -33.51
CA HIS A 849 21.01 5.69 -33.44
C HIS A 849 20.82 5.21 -32.00
N TYR A 850 21.58 5.74 -31.03
CA TYR A 850 21.38 5.43 -29.61
C TYR A 850 19.98 5.86 -29.12
N MET A 851 19.51 7.05 -29.51
CA MET A 851 18.15 7.52 -29.23
C MET A 851 17.11 6.56 -29.84
N VAL A 852 17.22 6.23 -31.12
CA VAL A 852 16.32 5.31 -31.84
C VAL A 852 16.32 3.90 -31.24
N ARG A 853 17.50 3.34 -30.92
CA ARG A 853 17.66 2.03 -30.29
C ARG A 853 17.05 1.98 -28.90
N SER A 854 17.10 3.10 -28.16
CA SER A 854 16.52 3.24 -26.82
C SER A 854 15.00 3.37 -26.86
N VAL A 855 14.46 4.29 -27.67
CA VAL A 855 13.01 4.46 -27.85
C VAL A 855 12.36 3.17 -28.38
N ARG A 856 12.99 2.46 -29.33
CA ARG A 856 12.51 1.16 -29.84
C ARG A 856 12.48 0.05 -28.76
N ARG A 857 13.14 0.24 -27.62
CA ARG A 857 13.26 -0.74 -26.52
C ARG A 857 12.44 -0.38 -25.27
N SER A 858 11.78 0.78 -25.24
CA SER A 858 10.90 1.21 -24.16
C SER A 858 9.49 1.50 -24.66
N GLU A 859 8.56 1.71 -23.73
CA GLU A 859 7.16 2.05 -24.02
C GLU A 859 6.99 3.46 -24.64
N ALA A 860 8.10 4.21 -24.77
CA ALA A 860 8.18 5.43 -25.56
C ALA A 860 7.92 5.23 -27.05
N LYS A 861 8.14 4.02 -27.59
CA LYS A 861 7.74 3.67 -28.96
C LYS A 861 6.24 3.90 -29.18
N ASP A 862 5.41 3.61 -28.19
CA ASP A 862 3.96 3.54 -28.37
C ASP A 862 3.27 4.91 -28.19
N LEU A 863 3.97 5.91 -27.61
CA LEU A 863 3.55 7.33 -27.65
C LEU A 863 4.17 8.13 -28.81
N LEU A 864 5.42 7.84 -29.21
CA LEU A 864 6.09 8.56 -30.29
C LEU A 864 5.74 8.02 -31.69
N GLY A 865 5.25 6.79 -31.77
CA GLY A 865 4.83 6.15 -33.03
C GLY A 865 5.98 5.62 -33.88
N ASP A 866 5.67 4.68 -34.79
CA ASP A 866 6.66 4.13 -35.72
C ASP A 866 7.15 5.16 -36.75
N ASP A 867 6.37 6.21 -37.05
CA ASP A 867 6.80 7.30 -37.94
C ASP A 867 7.96 8.11 -37.36
N TRP A 868 7.96 8.40 -36.06
CA TRP A 868 9.10 9.03 -35.39
C TRP A 868 10.34 8.14 -35.50
N VAL A 869 10.19 6.84 -35.22
CA VAL A 869 11.28 5.85 -35.31
C VAL A 869 11.83 5.76 -36.74
N GLN A 870 10.95 5.73 -37.75
CA GLN A 870 11.33 5.61 -39.15
C GLN A 870 11.94 6.90 -39.72
N ARG A 871 11.46 8.09 -39.28
CA ARG A 871 12.08 9.39 -39.59
C ARG A 871 13.52 9.45 -39.08
N HIS A 872 13.75 9.09 -37.82
CA HIS A 872 15.10 9.16 -37.24
C HIS A 872 16.04 8.06 -37.79
N ARG A 873 15.54 6.88 -38.17
CA ARG A 873 16.32 5.91 -38.96
C ARG A 873 16.78 6.46 -40.32
N ARG A 874 15.92 7.22 -41.02
CA ARG A 874 16.31 7.88 -42.28
C ARG A 874 17.43 8.90 -42.04
N ILE A 875 17.39 9.64 -40.93
CA ILE A 875 18.43 10.61 -40.55
C ILE A 875 19.76 9.89 -40.24
N VAL A 876 19.74 8.78 -39.47
CA VAL A 876 20.93 7.94 -39.23
C VAL A 876 21.54 7.45 -40.55
N GLN A 877 20.71 6.97 -41.50
CA GLN A 877 21.19 6.54 -42.81
C GLN A 877 21.72 7.69 -43.68
N GLN A 878 21.13 8.89 -43.59
CA GLN A 878 21.64 10.09 -44.26
C GLN A 878 23.03 10.48 -43.74
N HIS A 879 23.25 10.44 -42.42
CA HIS A 879 24.57 10.67 -41.84
C HIS A 879 25.58 9.58 -42.22
N ALA A 880 25.23 8.29 -42.20
CA ALA A 880 26.09 7.21 -42.69
C ALA A 880 26.48 7.41 -44.18
N ASN A 881 25.52 7.80 -45.02
CA ASN A 881 25.73 8.09 -46.44
C ASN A 881 26.56 9.37 -46.66
N GLN A 882 26.53 10.34 -45.74
CA GLN A 882 27.35 11.56 -45.82
C GLN A 882 28.76 11.34 -45.26
N TYR A 883 28.94 10.58 -44.18
CA TYR A 883 30.25 10.04 -43.76
C TYR A 883 30.92 9.29 -44.92
N LYS A 884 30.21 8.35 -45.58
CA LYS A 884 30.76 7.57 -46.71
C LYS A 884 31.29 8.48 -47.83
N ARG A 885 30.56 9.55 -48.16
CA ARG A 885 30.96 10.52 -49.20
C ARG A 885 32.12 11.42 -48.74
N ASN A 886 32.04 11.99 -47.54
CA ASN A 886 33.03 12.93 -47.00
C ASN A 886 34.40 12.26 -46.77
N ALA A 887 34.40 11.04 -46.24
CA ALA A 887 35.60 10.25 -46.04
C ALA A 887 36.10 9.65 -47.37
N TRP A 888 35.40 8.66 -47.89
CA TRP A 888 35.96 7.76 -48.91
C TRP A 888 36.00 8.34 -50.32
N GLY A 889 35.32 9.46 -50.58
CA GLY A 889 35.28 10.09 -51.90
C GLY A 889 36.67 10.39 -52.50
N LYS A 890 37.63 10.86 -51.68
CA LYS A 890 39.00 11.17 -52.14
C LYS A 890 39.83 9.91 -52.46
N ILE A 891 39.71 8.88 -51.63
CA ILE A 891 40.39 7.58 -51.83
C ILE A 891 39.84 6.89 -53.09
N LEU A 892 38.52 6.93 -53.29
CA LEU A 892 37.86 6.36 -54.47
C LEU A 892 38.21 7.12 -55.76
N GLN A 893 38.44 8.44 -55.70
CA GLN A 893 38.97 9.21 -56.83
C GLN A 893 40.38 8.73 -57.24
N CYS A 894 41.24 8.33 -56.30
CA CYS A 894 42.56 7.78 -56.62
C CYS A 894 42.46 6.46 -57.41
N LEU A 895 41.43 5.64 -57.14
CA LEU A 895 41.15 4.40 -57.86
C LEU A 895 40.32 4.59 -59.14
N SER A 896 39.92 5.83 -59.46
CA SER A 896 39.14 6.14 -60.67
C SER A 896 40.00 6.19 -61.93
N ILE A 897 39.35 6.04 -63.09
CA ILE A 897 39.98 6.15 -64.42
C ILE A 897 40.16 7.64 -64.82
N GLN A 898 39.43 8.55 -64.19
CA GLN A 898 39.40 9.99 -64.48
C GLN A 898 40.81 10.59 -64.33
N GLY A 899 41.39 11.14 -65.41
CA GLY A 899 42.72 11.76 -65.38
C GLY A 899 43.92 10.79 -65.44
N LEU A 900 43.77 9.63 -66.10
CA LEU A 900 44.89 8.73 -66.45
C LEU A 900 45.41 8.91 -67.89
N THR A 901 44.73 9.70 -68.71
CA THR A 901 45.08 10.03 -70.10
C THR A 901 45.74 11.40 -70.19
N SER A 902 46.94 11.48 -70.75
CA SER A 902 47.61 12.77 -71.01
C SER A 902 46.88 13.54 -72.13
N SER A 903 46.40 14.74 -71.82
CA SER A 903 45.91 15.68 -72.83
C SER A 903 47.08 16.38 -73.53
N GLY A 904 47.58 15.77 -74.60
CA GLY A 904 48.59 16.36 -75.49
C GLY A 904 48.26 16.01 -76.94
N GLY A 905 47.86 17.01 -77.73
CA GLY A 905 47.51 16.83 -79.14
C GLY A 905 48.71 17.04 -80.07
N GLY A 906 48.79 16.22 -81.12
CA GLY A 906 49.78 16.32 -82.18
C GLY A 906 49.58 15.21 -83.21
N SER A 907 49.37 15.57 -84.47
CA SER A 907 48.94 14.63 -85.53
C SER A 907 50.09 13.81 -86.12
N SER A 908 49.87 12.51 -86.35
CA SER A 908 50.41 11.76 -87.50
C SER A 908 49.72 10.38 -87.62
N VAL A 909 49.99 9.67 -88.72
CA VAL A 909 49.10 8.64 -89.29
C VAL A 909 49.55 7.20 -88.96
N ALA A 910 48.57 6.30 -88.89
CA ALA A 910 48.63 4.85 -89.20
C ALA A 910 49.20 3.83 -88.19
N ALA A 911 48.55 2.65 -88.26
CA ALA A 911 49.00 1.30 -87.92
C ALA A 911 49.07 0.83 -86.45
N ASP A 912 48.75 -0.47 -86.31
CA ASP A 912 48.81 -1.41 -85.19
C ASP A 912 48.22 -1.08 -83.81
N GLY A 913 47.49 -2.06 -83.27
CA GLY A 913 46.86 -2.02 -81.95
C GLY A 913 47.85 -2.35 -80.84
N GLY A 914 48.43 -1.33 -80.21
CA GLY A 914 49.50 -1.48 -79.20
C GLY A 914 49.36 -0.62 -77.95
N SER A 915 48.38 -0.92 -77.09
CA SER A 915 48.12 -0.28 -75.77
C SER A 915 47.71 1.21 -75.78
N SER A 916 46.71 1.57 -74.95
CA SER A 916 46.39 2.99 -74.72
C SER A 916 47.40 3.61 -73.76
N GLY A 917 47.98 4.75 -74.14
CA GLY A 917 49.13 5.39 -73.49
C GLY A 917 48.87 5.98 -72.10
N VAL A 918 48.62 5.12 -71.11
CA VAL A 918 48.60 5.50 -69.68
C VAL A 918 50.02 5.46 -69.14
N SER A 919 50.55 6.60 -68.70
CA SER A 919 51.92 6.68 -68.19
C SER A 919 52.11 5.83 -66.92
N ARG A 920 53.07 4.91 -66.97
CA ARG A 920 53.53 4.08 -65.83
C ARG A 920 53.91 4.94 -64.61
N ALA A 921 54.36 6.19 -64.82
CA ALA A 921 54.65 7.12 -63.73
C ALA A 921 53.37 7.57 -63.00
N ILE A 922 52.32 7.94 -63.73
CA ILE A 922 51.03 8.39 -63.16
C ILE A 922 50.38 7.25 -62.37
N VAL A 923 50.38 6.02 -62.92
CA VAL A 923 49.88 4.82 -62.21
C VAL A 923 50.62 4.59 -60.90
N LYS A 924 51.97 4.64 -60.93
CA LYS A 924 52.80 4.52 -59.73
C LYS A 924 52.54 5.62 -58.70
N ASP A 925 52.19 6.82 -59.13
CA ASP A 925 51.87 7.92 -58.22
C ASP A 925 50.47 7.81 -57.62
N ARG A 926 49.48 7.30 -58.36
CA ARG A 926 48.17 6.93 -57.80
C ARG A 926 48.27 5.83 -56.75
N PHE A 927 49.08 4.79 -56.98
CA PHE A 927 49.33 3.75 -55.97
C PHE A 927 49.95 4.32 -54.69
N LYS A 928 50.98 5.18 -54.78
CA LYS A 928 51.51 5.89 -53.60
C LYS A 928 50.45 6.72 -52.88
N THR A 929 49.67 7.50 -53.63
CA THR A 929 48.67 8.42 -53.09
C THR A 929 47.55 7.67 -52.39
N PHE A 930 47.08 6.56 -52.98
CA PHE A 930 46.14 5.64 -52.37
C PHE A 930 46.68 5.06 -51.06
N ASN A 931 47.89 4.50 -51.07
CA ASN A 931 48.50 3.90 -49.88
C ASN A 931 48.61 4.94 -48.74
N MET A 932 49.13 6.13 -49.05
CA MET A 932 49.26 7.23 -48.09
C MET A 932 47.92 7.67 -47.49
N GLN A 933 46.89 7.88 -48.32
CA GLN A 933 45.56 8.26 -47.84
C GLN A 933 44.88 7.13 -47.04
N PHE A 934 45.08 5.86 -47.43
CA PHE A 934 44.51 4.72 -46.71
C PHE A 934 45.20 4.50 -45.36
N GLU A 935 46.52 4.63 -45.29
CA GLU A 935 47.32 4.58 -44.05
C GLU A 935 46.89 5.69 -43.08
N GLU A 936 46.74 6.92 -43.58
CA GLU A 936 46.22 8.06 -42.79
C GLU A 936 44.78 7.82 -42.30
N PHE A 937 43.93 7.18 -43.12
CA PHE A 937 42.54 6.87 -42.77
C PHE A 937 42.41 5.76 -41.75
N HIS A 938 43.13 4.64 -41.91
CA HIS A 938 43.15 3.54 -40.94
C HIS A 938 43.69 4.05 -39.59
N GLN A 939 44.78 4.82 -39.59
CA GLN A 939 45.32 5.40 -38.34
C GLN A 939 44.32 6.34 -37.65
N LYS A 940 43.57 7.16 -38.39
CA LYS A 940 42.56 8.09 -37.81
C LYS A 940 41.30 7.37 -37.34
N GLN A 941 40.73 6.49 -38.16
CA GLN A 941 39.38 5.95 -37.94
C GLN A 941 39.36 4.63 -37.14
N SER A 942 40.52 4.01 -36.89
CA SER A 942 40.66 2.97 -35.85
C SER A 942 40.56 3.52 -34.43
N GLN A 943 40.91 4.80 -34.23
CA GLN A 943 40.75 5.54 -32.96
C GLN A 943 39.33 6.05 -32.74
N TRP A 944 38.49 6.10 -33.78
CA TRP A 944 37.06 6.45 -33.65
C TRP A 944 36.28 5.27 -33.08
N THR A 945 35.07 5.53 -32.57
CA THR A 945 34.25 4.51 -31.90
C THR A 945 32.81 4.51 -32.43
N VAL A 946 32.29 3.34 -32.79
CA VAL A 946 30.85 3.10 -33.05
C VAL A 946 30.37 2.06 -32.04
N PRO A 947 29.70 2.45 -30.93
CA PRO A 947 29.39 1.53 -29.83
C PRO A 947 28.46 0.37 -30.21
N ASP A 948 27.53 0.61 -31.13
CA ASP A 948 26.56 -0.38 -31.56
C ASP A 948 27.15 -1.29 -32.64
N THR A 949 27.29 -2.59 -32.33
CA THR A 949 27.93 -3.56 -33.22
C THR A 949 27.17 -3.79 -34.53
N GLU A 950 25.83 -3.81 -34.48
CA GLU A 950 24.98 -3.92 -35.68
C GLU A 950 25.26 -2.75 -36.65
N LEU A 951 25.32 -1.51 -36.14
CA LEU A 951 25.68 -0.33 -36.92
C LEU A 951 27.14 -0.34 -37.39
N ARG A 952 28.08 -0.79 -36.55
CA ARG A 952 29.51 -0.85 -36.87
C ARG A 952 29.80 -1.77 -38.05
N GLU A 953 29.32 -3.01 -38.00
CA GLU A 953 29.56 -3.96 -39.08
C GLU A 953 28.78 -3.57 -40.34
N SER A 954 27.56 -3.03 -40.21
CA SER A 954 26.83 -2.43 -41.35
C SER A 954 27.64 -1.33 -42.05
N LEU A 955 28.29 -0.44 -41.29
CA LEU A 955 29.12 0.63 -41.84
C LEU A 955 30.42 0.09 -42.47
N ARG A 956 31.08 -0.87 -41.84
CA ARG A 956 32.28 -1.56 -42.37
C ARG A 956 31.98 -2.25 -43.70
N LEU A 957 30.92 -3.05 -43.77
CA LEU A 957 30.44 -3.71 -44.98
C LEU A 957 30.12 -2.68 -46.07
N ALA A 958 29.34 -1.65 -45.73
CA ALA A 958 28.97 -0.59 -46.68
C ALA A 958 30.17 0.23 -47.19
N VAL A 959 31.33 0.21 -46.52
CA VAL A 959 32.60 0.77 -47.04
C VAL A 959 33.31 -0.26 -47.92
N ALA A 960 33.41 -1.51 -47.48
CA ALA A 960 34.05 -2.60 -48.22
C ALA A 960 33.41 -2.84 -49.60
N GLU A 961 32.07 -2.80 -49.68
CA GLU A 961 31.28 -2.89 -50.92
C GLU A 961 31.67 -1.84 -51.98
N VAL A 962 32.20 -0.68 -51.57
CA VAL A 962 32.59 0.40 -52.49
C VAL A 962 34.10 0.39 -52.75
N LEU A 963 34.91 0.11 -51.72
CA LEU A 963 36.36 0.13 -51.82
C LEU A 963 36.93 -1.10 -52.52
N LEU A 964 36.50 -2.31 -52.14
CA LEU A 964 37.13 -3.55 -52.62
C LEU A 964 36.89 -3.79 -54.12
N PRO A 965 35.70 -3.55 -54.71
CA PRO A 965 35.51 -3.68 -56.15
C PRO A 965 36.32 -2.65 -56.94
N ALA A 966 36.41 -1.41 -56.45
CA ALA A 966 37.24 -0.37 -57.07
C ALA A 966 38.73 -0.76 -57.04
N TYR A 967 39.23 -1.27 -55.91
CA TYR A 967 40.62 -1.68 -55.76
C TYR A 967 40.97 -2.92 -56.59
N ARG A 968 40.13 -3.97 -56.54
CA ARG A 968 40.28 -5.18 -57.36
C ARG A 968 40.26 -4.85 -58.85
N SER A 969 39.40 -3.92 -59.30
CA SER A 969 39.38 -3.43 -60.69
C SER A 969 40.65 -2.66 -61.07
N PHE A 970 41.12 -1.75 -60.19
CA PHE A 970 42.32 -0.95 -60.43
C PHE A 970 43.59 -1.81 -60.49
N ILE A 971 43.77 -2.77 -59.57
CA ILE A 971 44.87 -3.74 -59.63
C ILE A 971 44.77 -4.61 -60.89
N LYS A 972 43.61 -5.18 -61.21
CA LYS A 972 43.44 -6.03 -62.40
C LYS A 972 43.80 -5.30 -63.71
N ARG A 973 43.59 -3.97 -63.76
CA ARG A 973 43.87 -3.15 -64.95
C ARG A 973 45.28 -2.58 -65.00
N TYR A 974 45.90 -2.28 -63.85
CA TYR A 974 47.15 -1.50 -63.79
C TYR A 974 48.30 -2.17 -63.01
N GLY A 975 48.05 -3.27 -62.29
CA GLY A 975 49.07 -4.05 -61.56
C GLY A 975 50.23 -4.53 -62.43
N PRO A 976 49.98 -5.21 -63.57
CA PRO A 976 51.04 -5.70 -64.45
C PRO A 976 51.99 -4.62 -64.99
N LEU A 977 51.51 -3.37 -65.14
CA LEU A 977 52.34 -2.22 -65.55
C LEU A 977 53.31 -1.75 -64.45
N VAL A 978 53.04 -2.11 -63.19
CA VAL A 978 53.85 -1.78 -62.00
C VAL A 978 54.75 -2.95 -61.60
N GLU A 979 54.23 -4.18 -61.68
CA GLU A 979 54.93 -5.45 -61.46
C GLU A 979 56.11 -5.63 -62.42
N SER A 980 55.94 -5.23 -63.69
CA SER A 980 56.98 -5.20 -64.73
C SER A 980 58.07 -4.11 -64.53
N GLY A 981 58.29 -3.65 -63.30
CA GLY A 981 59.27 -2.60 -63.00
C GLY A 981 59.99 -2.80 -61.66
N LYS A 982 61.15 -2.15 -61.51
CA LYS A 982 61.96 -2.24 -60.29
C LYS A 982 61.13 -1.89 -59.03
N ASN A 983 61.22 -2.77 -58.03
CA ASN A 983 60.62 -2.72 -56.69
C ASN A 983 59.08 -2.53 -56.67
N PRO A 984 58.28 -3.51 -57.12
CA PRO A 984 56.82 -3.38 -57.21
C PRO A 984 56.12 -3.27 -55.84
N GLN A 985 56.64 -3.95 -54.81
CA GLN A 985 56.18 -3.88 -53.42
C GLN A 985 56.19 -2.46 -52.82
N LYS A 986 56.95 -1.52 -53.40
CA LYS A 986 56.93 -0.10 -52.99
C LYS A 986 55.63 0.61 -53.39
N TYR A 987 54.87 0.05 -54.31
CA TYR A 987 53.67 0.64 -54.92
C TYR A 987 52.42 -0.21 -54.63
N ILE A 988 52.47 -1.51 -54.89
CA ILE A 988 51.41 -2.45 -54.51
C ILE A 988 51.75 -2.97 -53.11
N ARG A 989 51.24 -2.29 -52.08
CA ARG A 989 51.47 -2.61 -50.65
C ARG A 989 50.48 -3.60 -50.07
N TYR A 990 49.30 -3.71 -50.66
CA TYR A 990 48.14 -4.40 -50.09
C TYR A 990 47.48 -5.30 -51.12
N THR A 991 47.08 -6.51 -50.71
CA THR A 991 46.06 -7.30 -51.42
C THR A 991 44.67 -6.74 -51.12
N ALA A 992 43.63 -7.20 -51.84
CA ALA A 992 42.26 -6.80 -51.49
C ALA A 992 41.85 -7.38 -50.12
N GLU A 993 42.41 -8.53 -49.78
CA GLU A 993 42.21 -9.29 -48.55
C GLU A 993 42.92 -8.63 -47.35
N ASP A 994 44.04 -7.92 -47.59
CA ASP A 994 44.66 -7.03 -46.61
C ASP A 994 43.81 -5.80 -46.32
N LEU A 995 43.25 -5.16 -47.37
CA LEU A 995 42.33 -4.03 -47.18
C LEU A 995 41.07 -4.46 -46.43
N GLU A 996 40.49 -5.60 -46.79
CA GLU A 996 39.30 -6.18 -46.14
C GLU A 996 39.57 -6.46 -44.65
N ARG A 997 40.72 -7.05 -44.33
CA ARG A 997 41.17 -7.26 -42.94
C ARG A 997 41.36 -5.95 -42.17
N MET A 998 41.95 -4.93 -42.78
CA MET A 998 42.18 -3.62 -42.13
C MET A 998 40.89 -2.82 -41.96
N LEU A 999 39.92 -2.90 -42.90
CA LEU A 999 38.57 -2.33 -42.72
C LEU A 999 37.86 -2.93 -41.50
N GLY A 1000 38.10 -4.22 -41.22
CA GLY A 1000 37.66 -4.91 -40.00
C GLY A 1000 38.24 -4.40 -38.69
N GLU A 1001 39.12 -3.38 -38.70
CA GLU A 1001 39.67 -2.73 -37.49
C GLU A 1001 39.15 -1.29 -37.28
N PHE A 1002 38.38 -0.73 -38.22
CA PHE A 1002 37.82 0.62 -38.10
C PHE A 1002 36.77 0.67 -36.98
N PHE A 1003 36.65 1.82 -36.31
CA PHE A 1003 35.65 2.13 -35.27
C PHE A 1003 35.77 1.35 -33.94
N GLU A 1004 36.96 0.87 -33.59
CA GLU A 1004 37.22 0.09 -32.35
C GLU A 1004 37.80 0.88 -31.17
N GLY A 1005 38.09 2.18 -31.33
CA GLY A 1005 38.72 2.98 -30.27
C GLY A 1005 40.16 2.57 -29.92
N ARG A 1006 40.88 1.93 -30.84
CA ARG A 1006 42.26 1.42 -30.57
C ARG A 1006 43.29 2.55 -30.60
N ASN A 1007 43.94 2.82 -29.47
CA ASN A 1007 45.21 3.53 -29.45
C ASN A 1007 46.34 2.62 -29.97
N VAL A 1008 47.11 3.10 -30.95
CA VAL A 1008 48.12 2.30 -31.68
C VAL A 1008 49.33 1.91 -30.82
N ASN A 1009 49.52 2.53 -29.65
CA ASN A 1009 50.74 2.42 -28.83
C ASN A 1009 50.60 1.59 -27.53
N GLU A 1010 49.48 0.92 -27.26
CA GLU A 1010 49.36 0.02 -26.10
C GLU A 1010 49.43 -1.48 -26.48
N PRO A 1011 50.23 -2.30 -25.77
CA PRO A 1011 50.27 -3.75 -26.00
C PRO A 1011 48.96 -4.42 -25.54
N ARG A 1012 48.63 -5.57 -26.15
CA ARG A 1012 47.34 -6.29 -25.98
C ARG A 1012 47.02 -6.69 -24.52
N SER A 1013 46.41 -5.78 -23.76
CA SER A 1013 45.74 -6.08 -22.50
C SER A 1013 44.23 -6.19 -22.68
N ARG A 1014 43.60 -7.27 -22.20
CA ARG A 1014 42.16 -7.53 -22.31
C ARG A 1014 41.34 -6.75 -21.26
N PHE A 1015 41.53 -5.43 -21.16
CA PHE A 1015 40.91 -4.60 -20.13
C PHE A 1015 40.15 -3.36 -20.61
N LEU A 1016 40.24 -2.99 -21.89
CA LEU A 1016 39.68 -1.70 -22.36
C LEU A 1016 38.15 -1.67 -22.54
N ALA A 1017 37.45 -2.81 -22.63
CA ALA A 1017 35.98 -2.83 -22.65
C ALA A 1017 35.32 -2.34 -21.33
N LEU A 1018 36.08 -2.29 -20.23
CA LEU A 1018 35.66 -1.68 -18.96
C LEU A 1018 35.97 -0.17 -18.90
N SER A 1019 36.89 0.32 -19.73
CA SER A 1019 37.35 1.72 -19.74
C SER A 1019 36.20 2.70 -19.94
N ASP A 1020 35.32 2.43 -20.91
CA ASP A 1020 34.30 3.41 -21.29
C ASP A 1020 33.12 3.47 -20.30
N GLN A 1021 32.77 2.37 -19.62
CA GLN A 1021 31.83 2.42 -18.49
C GLN A 1021 32.45 3.14 -17.27
N ILE A 1022 33.74 2.92 -17.01
CA ILE A 1022 34.46 3.66 -15.96
C ILE A 1022 34.53 5.15 -16.31
N ARG A 1023 34.78 5.52 -17.58
CA ARG A 1023 34.77 6.92 -18.05
C ARG A 1023 33.39 7.57 -17.91
N VAL A 1024 32.29 6.89 -18.21
CA VAL A 1024 30.94 7.44 -18.00
C VAL A 1024 30.64 7.67 -16.51
N LEU A 1025 31.10 6.78 -15.62
CA LEU A 1025 31.03 7.00 -14.17
C LEU A 1025 31.90 8.17 -13.72
N PHE A 1026 33.16 8.24 -14.17
CA PHE A 1026 34.08 9.34 -13.86
C PHE A 1026 33.56 10.68 -14.37
N VAL A 1027 32.89 10.72 -15.53
CA VAL A 1027 32.25 11.92 -16.07
C VAL A 1027 31.04 12.35 -15.22
N LEU A 1028 30.27 11.41 -14.67
CA LEU A 1028 29.18 11.73 -13.74
C LEU A 1028 29.73 12.31 -12.42
N GLU A 1029 30.77 11.73 -11.84
CA GLU A 1029 31.44 12.28 -10.64
C GLU A 1029 32.08 13.66 -10.95
N TYR A 1030 32.71 13.82 -12.12
CA TYR A 1030 33.31 15.08 -12.56
C TYR A 1030 32.27 16.18 -12.78
N PHE A 1031 31.09 15.85 -13.33
CA PHE A 1031 29.97 16.80 -13.43
C PHE A 1031 29.36 17.14 -12.07
N GLN A 1032 29.18 16.16 -11.16
CA GLN A 1032 28.77 16.44 -9.78
C GLN A 1032 29.79 17.31 -9.04
N SER A 1033 31.08 17.23 -9.39
CA SER A 1033 32.12 18.10 -8.84
C SER A 1033 32.12 19.51 -9.46
N ILE A 1034 31.81 19.65 -10.74
CA ILE A 1034 31.69 20.96 -11.42
C ILE A 1034 30.46 21.72 -10.92
N PHE A 1035 29.31 21.05 -10.75
CA PHE A 1035 28.09 21.64 -10.19
C PHE A 1035 28.14 21.82 -8.66
N LYS A 1036 29.29 21.61 -8.00
CA LYS A 1036 29.58 22.08 -6.65
C LYS A 1036 30.35 23.41 -6.59
N TYR A 1037 30.66 24.00 -7.76
CA TYR A 1037 31.41 25.26 -7.89
C TYR A 1037 30.64 26.37 -8.64
N PHE A 1038 29.34 26.17 -8.88
CA PHE A 1038 28.37 27.13 -9.45
C PHE A 1038 27.05 27.08 -8.68
#